data_AF-B1PXB3-F1
#
_entry.id   AF-B1PXB3-F1
#
_cell.length_a   1.000
_cell.length_b   1.000
_cell.length_c   1.000
_cell.angle_alpha   90.00
_cell.angle_beta   90.00
_cell.angle_gamma   90.00
#
_symmetry.space_group_name_H-M   'P 1'
#
loop_
_entity.id
_entity.type
_entity.pdbx_description
1 polymer ?
#
loop_
_entity_poly.entity_id
_entity_poly.type
_entity_poly.pdbx_seq_one_letter_code
_entity_poly.pdbx_strand_id
1 'polypeptide(L)'
;MMMMMMMMMWRSVTVLMMIVVNNRSAAETSLTIRTVRPCERLTEIPSNISSNTRCLEVMQTQIRVFPSGAVTSLQLLRKLTILENEMLESIGEFAFANLPRLSDIIISENIALESIGAYAFFNLPELSEITITKSKHLTSIHPDAFRDIVKLQYLTISNTGLLFFPDFTKIHSAAPDFLFDLQENNHIARVPSNAFRGLCTQTIMEIRLTRNGIKEVASDAFNGTKMHRLSLRGNQQLTHINPNAFVGSSELVVLDICHTNLSSLPDSILGGLRTLIAESTEQLKELPSLHLFTKLHQARLTYPSHCCAFQNIHRNRSRWNPLCSQPKAQDNFNFFRDHCLNSTSITCSPMPDEFNPCEDIMSYVPLRVLIWIISVLALLGNGVVLLVLLGSISKLTVPRFLMCHLAFADLCMGVYLAVIATVDMPTRGEYYNHAIDWQMGLGCRAAGFITVFASELSVFTLTAITLERWHTITNALRLDRKIRLRHACIVMTAGWIFSSLAALLPTVRVSSYSKVSICLPMDVESPEAQVYVVSLLLLNILAFFCVCGCYMSIYLTVRNPSSMPAHADTRVAKRMAVLIFTDFICMAPIPFFAISAALKRPLITVSESKLLLVLFYPINSCSNPFLYAFFNRTFRRDFFLLAAHFGLFKTRAQIYRTESSSCQ
;
A
#
# COMPACT_ATOMS: atom_id res chain seq x y z
N MET A 1 8.69 -8.39 -36.63
CA MET A 1 7.79 -8.12 -35.47
C MET A 1 7.12 -6.75 -35.58
N MET A 2 6.56 -6.42 -36.76
CA MET A 2 5.72 -5.23 -36.99
C MET A 2 4.59 -5.54 -38.00
N MET A 3 4.42 -6.83 -38.35
CA MET A 3 3.41 -7.34 -39.29
C MET A 3 2.41 -8.29 -38.63
N MET A 4 2.57 -8.53 -37.31
CA MET A 4 1.65 -9.33 -36.49
C MET A 4 0.79 -8.48 -35.55
N MET A 5 1.07 -7.16 -35.46
CA MET A 5 0.27 -6.21 -34.67
C MET A 5 -0.80 -5.49 -35.52
N MET A 6 -0.70 -5.53 -36.85
CA MET A 6 -1.66 -4.89 -37.77
C MET A 6 -2.82 -5.82 -38.20
N MET A 7 -2.70 -7.13 -37.99
CA MET A 7 -3.78 -8.11 -38.28
C MET A 7 -4.78 -8.30 -37.13
N MET A 8 -4.51 -7.80 -35.92
CA MET A 8 -5.45 -7.90 -34.79
C MET A 8 -6.35 -6.67 -34.63
N MET A 9 -6.09 -5.54 -35.30
CA MET A 9 -6.98 -4.37 -35.27
C MET A 9 -8.11 -4.40 -36.32
N TRP A 10 -8.07 -5.29 -37.31
CA TRP A 10 -9.11 -5.33 -38.36
C TRP A 10 -10.23 -6.36 -38.13
N ARG A 11 -10.17 -7.13 -37.04
CA ARG A 11 -11.20 -8.13 -36.71
C ARG A 11 -12.32 -7.63 -35.79
N SER A 12 -12.29 -6.36 -35.39
CA SER A 12 -13.26 -5.81 -34.43
C SER A 12 -14.23 -4.78 -35.01
N VAL A 13 -14.25 -4.59 -36.34
CA VAL A 13 -15.11 -3.58 -37.01
C VAL A 13 -16.14 -4.21 -37.97
N THR A 14 -16.12 -5.53 -38.18
CA THR A 14 -17.00 -6.22 -39.16
C THR A 14 -18.16 -7.01 -38.56
N VAL A 15 -18.47 -6.85 -37.27
CA VAL A 15 -19.61 -7.55 -36.62
C VAL A 15 -20.79 -6.61 -36.29
N LEU A 16 -20.69 -5.30 -36.56
CA LEU A 16 -21.74 -4.34 -36.20
C LEU A 16 -22.50 -3.72 -37.38
N MET A 17 -22.48 -4.32 -38.57
CA MET A 17 -23.08 -3.72 -39.78
C MET A 17 -23.67 -4.76 -40.76
N MET A 18 -24.37 -5.79 -40.27
CA MET A 18 -25.09 -6.73 -41.16
C MET A 18 -26.32 -7.42 -40.53
N ILE A 19 -27.23 -6.68 -39.88
CA ILE A 19 -28.63 -7.13 -39.73
C ILE A 19 -29.59 -5.95 -39.84
N VAL A 20 -29.61 -5.26 -40.99
CA VAL A 20 -30.80 -4.55 -41.48
C VAL A 20 -30.79 -4.69 -43.01
N VAL A 21 -32.00 -4.90 -43.56
CA VAL A 21 -32.34 -5.01 -44.99
C VAL A 21 -32.23 -6.42 -45.58
N ASN A 22 -33.31 -7.20 -45.42
CA ASN A 22 -33.99 -7.68 -46.62
C ASN A 22 -35.49 -7.89 -46.36
N ASN A 23 -36.31 -7.42 -47.30
CA ASN A 23 -37.76 -7.41 -47.29
C ASN A 23 -38.24 -8.12 -48.58
N ARG A 24 -39.25 -9.00 -48.46
CA ARG A 24 -40.29 -9.46 -49.44
C ARG A 24 -40.65 -10.95 -49.21
N SER A 25 -41.83 -11.25 -48.64
CA SER A 25 -43.12 -11.61 -49.29
C SER A 25 -43.20 -13.11 -49.66
N ALA A 26 -44.25 -13.91 -49.44
CA ALA A 26 -45.69 -13.68 -49.27
C ALA A 26 -46.42 -14.94 -48.71
N ALA A 27 -47.68 -14.74 -48.26
CA ALA A 27 -48.82 -15.68 -48.10
C ALA A 27 -48.69 -16.83 -47.06
N GLU A 28 -49.67 -17.20 -46.22
CA GLU A 28 -51.14 -17.20 -46.37
C GLU A 28 -51.85 -17.38 -44.99
N THR A 29 -53.04 -16.78 -44.85
CA THR A 29 -54.24 -17.17 -44.05
C THR A 29 -54.21 -17.47 -42.53
N SER A 30 -54.53 -16.42 -41.77
CA SER A 30 -55.49 -16.32 -40.64
C SER A 30 -55.66 -17.47 -39.62
N LEU A 31 -55.22 -17.20 -38.38
CA LEU A 31 -56.01 -17.46 -37.18
C LEU A 31 -55.79 -16.32 -36.16
N THR A 32 -56.80 -15.49 -36.05
CA THR A 32 -56.87 -14.28 -35.23
C THR A 32 -56.83 -14.56 -33.73
N ILE A 33 -55.81 -14.03 -33.03
CA ILE A 33 -55.94 -13.63 -31.62
C ILE A 33 -55.88 -12.10 -31.58
N ARG A 34 -57.02 -11.48 -31.23
CA ARG A 34 -57.18 -10.04 -31.08
C ARG A 34 -56.54 -9.55 -29.76
N THR A 35 -55.85 -8.41 -29.89
CA THR A 35 -55.58 -7.36 -28.89
C THR A 35 -54.64 -7.66 -27.72
N VAL A 36 -53.34 -7.56 -28.00
CA VAL A 36 -52.41 -6.83 -27.12
C VAL A 36 -51.85 -5.71 -28.00
N ARG A 37 -52.27 -4.45 -27.78
CA ARG A 37 -51.61 -3.32 -28.43
C ARG A 37 -50.20 -3.20 -27.85
N PRO A 38 -49.13 -3.15 -28.68
CA PRO A 38 -47.81 -2.72 -28.21
C PRO A 38 -47.90 -1.26 -27.74
N CYS A 39 -47.10 -0.90 -26.73
CA CYS A 39 -47.11 0.37 -25.98
C CYS A 39 -47.59 1.59 -26.79
N GLU A 40 -48.56 2.33 -26.25
CA GLU A 40 -48.94 3.63 -26.82
C GLU A 40 -47.84 4.66 -26.47
N ARG A 41 -47.17 5.19 -27.51
CA ARG A 41 -46.23 6.32 -27.40
C ARG A 41 -46.99 7.62 -27.51
N LEU A 42 -46.85 8.49 -26.51
CA LEU A 42 -47.50 9.79 -26.47
C LEU A 42 -46.46 10.91 -26.60
N THR A 43 -46.67 11.81 -27.56
CA THR A 43 -45.83 13.01 -27.82
C THR A 43 -46.30 14.26 -27.07
N GLU A 44 -47.53 14.23 -26.54
CA GLU A 44 -48.16 15.18 -25.60
C GLU A 44 -49.08 14.37 -24.69
N ILE A 45 -49.42 14.79 -23.46
CA ILE A 45 -50.42 14.09 -22.64
C ILE A 45 -51.80 14.40 -23.23
N PRO A 46 -52.46 13.47 -23.93
CA PRO A 46 -53.81 13.70 -24.44
C PRO A 46 -54.79 13.52 -23.29
N SER A 47 -55.86 14.31 -23.29
CA SER A 47 -56.96 14.18 -22.33
C SER A 47 -57.80 12.90 -22.47
N ASN A 48 -57.48 12.03 -23.45
CA ASN A 48 -58.31 10.90 -23.85
C ASN A 48 -57.53 9.57 -23.95
N ILE A 49 -56.66 9.27 -22.98
CA ILE A 49 -55.96 7.97 -22.89
C ILE A 49 -56.97 6.88 -22.54
N SER A 50 -56.90 5.74 -23.23
CA SER A 50 -57.79 4.59 -22.98
C SER A 50 -57.64 4.05 -21.56
N SER A 51 -58.76 3.85 -20.85
CA SER A 51 -58.76 3.23 -19.51
C SER A 51 -58.26 1.78 -19.50
N ASN A 52 -58.17 1.14 -20.67
CA ASN A 52 -57.64 -0.21 -20.84
C ASN A 52 -56.12 -0.27 -21.03
N THR A 53 -55.43 0.87 -21.03
CA THR A 53 -53.99 0.97 -21.26
C THR A 53 -53.21 0.26 -20.14
N ARG A 54 -52.29 -0.65 -20.54
CA ARG A 54 -51.43 -1.43 -19.64
C ARG A 54 -49.99 -0.93 -19.62
N CYS A 55 -49.55 -0.24 -20.65
CA CYS A 55 -48.21 0.34 -20.75
C CYS A 55 -48.33 1.74 -21.32
N LEU A 56 -47.67 2.71 -20.69
CA LEU A 56 -47.68 4.11 -21.09
C LEU A 56 -46.24 4.61 -21.24
N GLU A 57 -45.89 5.08 -22.43
CA GLU A 57 -44.58 5.66 -22.74
C GLU A 57 -44.74 7.14 -23.11
N VAL A 58 -44.17 8.02 -22.28
CA VAL A 58 -44.12 9.47 -22.49
C VAL A 58 -42.69 9.82 -22.90
N MET A 59 -42.48 9.99 -24.20
CA MET A 59 -41.14 10.16 -24.76
C MET A 59 -41.07 11.34 -25.70
N GLN A 60 -39.96 12.09 -25.63
CA GLN A 60 -39.66 13.18 -26.56
C GLN A 60 -40.78 14.23 -26.67
N THR A 61 -41.43 14.50 -25.54
CA THR A 61 -42.54 15.46 -25.46
C THR A 61 -42.06 16.87 -25.14
N GLN A 62 -42.90 17.85 -25.42
CA GLN A 62 -42.69 19.27 -25.06
C GLN A 62 -43.37 19.65 -23.73
N ILE A 63 -43.71 18.65 -22.92
CA ILE A 63 -44.43 18.86 -21.65
C ILE A 63 -43.47 19.47 -20.63
N ARG A 64 -43.87 20.59 -20.01
CA ARG A 64 -43.11 21.22 -18.92
C ARG A 64 -43.42 20.65 -17.53
N VAL A 65 -44.66 20.26 -17.29
CA VAL A 65 -45.10 19.73 -16.00
C VAL A 65 -45.89 18.47 -16.26
N PHE A 66 -45.51 17.37 -15.63
CA PHE A 66 -46.36 16.19 -15.57
C PHE A 66 -47.48 16.48 -14.56
N PRO A 67 -48.73 16.66 -14.99
CA PRO A 67 -49.76 17.25 -14.14
C PRO A 67 -50.22 16.29 -13.05
N SER A 68 -50.74 16.86 -11.97
CA SER A 68 -51.37 16.11 -10.89
C SER A 68 -52.51 15.26 -11.41
N GLY A 69 -52.54 14.00 -11.00
CA GLY A 69 -53.62 13.08 -11.30
C GLY A 69 -53.75 12.64 -12.77
N ALA A 70 -52.78 12.97 -13.65
CA ALA A 70 -52.87 12.78 -15.10
C ALA A 70 -53.20 11.34 -15.53
N VAL A 71 -52.70 10.36 -14.76
CA VAL A 71 -52.83 8.93 -15.08
C VAL A 71 -53.67 8.16 -14.06
N THR A 72 -54.29 8.84 -13.08
CA THR A 72 -55.05 8.18 -12.00
C THR A 72 -56.25 7.35 -12.49
N SER A 73 -56.79 7.67 -13.66
CA SER A 73 -57.87 6.91 -14.30
C SER A 73 -57.41 5.57 -14.92
N LEU A 74 -56.09 5.35 -15.07
CA LEU A 74 -55.52 4.18 -15.76
C LEU A 74 -55.36 2.97 -14.83
N GLN A 75 -56.48 2.46 -14.31
CA GLN A 75 -56.51 1.39 -13.30
C GLN A 75 -55.91 0.03 -13.76
N LEU A 76 -55.69 -0.15 -15.07
CA LEU A 76 -55.05 -1.35 -15.65
C LEU A 76 -53.57 -1.16 -16.00
N LEU A 77 -53.01 0.02 -15.75
CA LEU A 77 -51.62 0.35 -16.06
C LEU A 77 -50.67 -0.54 -15.26
N ARG A 78 -49.70 -1.13 -15.96
CA ARG A 78 -48.63 -2.00 -15.42
C ARG A 78 -47.27 -1.34 -15.52
N LYS A 79 -46.99 -0.64 -16.60
CA LYS A 79 -45.70 0.01 -16.81
C LYS A 79 -45.87 1.47 -17.24
N LEU A 80 -45.13 2.35 -16.59
CA LEU A 80 -45.04 3.77 -16.94
C LEU A 80 -43.58 4.15 -17.20
N THR A 81 -43.34 4.74 -18.36
CA THR A 81 -42.01 5.13 -18.80
C THR A 81 -42.02 6.58 -19.23
N ILE A 82 -41.17 7.42 -18.65
CA ILE A 82 -40.99 8.84 -18.96
C ILE A 82 -39.52 9.05 -19.36
N LEU A 83 -39.27 9.16 -20.67
CA LEU A 83 -37.91 9.19 -21.22
C LEU A 83 -37.66 10.37 -22.15
N GLU A 84 -36.45 10.91 -22.14
CA GLU A 84 -35.98 11.87 -23.14
C GLU A 84 -36.91 13.11 -23.28
N ASN A 85 -37.53 13.58 -22.20
CA ASN A 85 -38.33 14.81 -22.23
C ASN A 85 -37.45 16.00 -21.84
N GLU A 86 -36.94 16.71 -22.85
CA GLU A 86 -35.99 17.80 -22.68
C GLU A 86 -36.58 19.03 -21.97
N MET A 87 -37.91 19.18 -22.00
CA MET A 87 -38.61 20.35 -21.44
C MET A 87 -39.31 20.07 -20.11
N LEU A 88 -39.32 18.83 -19.61
CA LEU A 88 -40.04 18.44 -18.40
C LEU A 88 -39.32 18.99 -17.17
N GLU A 89 -39.84 20.05 -16.57
CA GLU A 89 -39.30 20.75 -15.41
C GLU A 89 -39.73 20.11 -14.07
N SER A 90 -40.95 19.59 -13.98
CA SER A 90 -41.45 19.01 -12.72
C SER A 90 -42.47 17.88 -12.89
N ILE A 91 -42.50 16.98 -11.91
CA ILE A 91 -43.56 15.99 -11.73
C ILE A 91 -44.46 16.48 -10.59
N GLY A 92 -45.73 16.74 -10.90
CA GLY A 92 -46.70 17.27 -9.95
C GLY A 92 -47.06 16.31 -8.82
N GLU A 93 -47.79 16.85 -7.84
CA GLU A 93 -48.31 16.06 -6.73
C GLU A 93 -49.26 14.97 -7.21
N PHE A 94 -49.30 13.81 -6.55
CA PHE A 94 -50.18 12.69 -6.91
C PHE A 94 -50.10 12.24 -8.39
N ALA A 95 -49.02 12.57 -9.11
CA ALA A 95 -48.88 12.31 -10.54
C ALA A 95 -49.14 10.84 -10.90
N PHE A 96 -48.67 9.89 -10.09
CA PHE A 96 -48.79 8.45 -10.31
C PHE A 96 -49.58 7.75 -9.20
N ALA A 97 -50.42 8.47 -8.45
CA ALA A 97 -51.08 7.92 -7.28
C ALA A 97 -52.20 6.91 -7.60
N ASN A 98 -52.46 5.97 -6.68
CA ASN A 98 -53.61 5.07 -6.68
C ASN A 98 -53.76 4.19 -7.92
N LEU A 99 -52.65 3.60 -8.39
CA LEU A 99 -52.63 2.67 -9.53
C LEU A 99 -52.42 1.23 -9.05
N PRO A 100 -53.48 0.40 -8.97
CA PRO A 100 -53.46 -0.88 -8.26
C PRO A 100 -52.70 -1.99 -8.97
N ARG A 101 -52.33 -1.80 -10.24
CA ARG A 101 -51.67 -2.81 -11.09
C ARG A 101 -50.30 -2.38 -11.60
N LEU A 102 -49.87 -1.17 -11.26
CA LEU A 102 -48.62 -0.61 -11.75
C LEU A 102 -47.46 -1.34 -11.09
N SER A 103 -46.62 -1.99 -11.90
CA SER A 103 -45.43 -2.75 -11.48
C SER A 103 -44.15 -1.94 -11.65
N ASP A 104 -44.04 -1.14 -12.71
CA ASP A 104 -42.78 -0.50 -13.10
C ASP A 104 -42.96 0.98 -13.41
N ILE A 105 -42.12 1.83 -12.81
CA ILE A 105 -41.98 3.23 -13.19
C ILE A 105 -40.53 3.54 -13.54
N ILE A 106 -40.31 4.03 -14.76
CA ILE A 106 -39.00 4.42 -15.27
C ILE A 106 -39.04 5.90 -15.66
N ILE A 107 -38.21 6.72 -15.03
CA ILE A 107 -38.03 8.14 -15.30
C ILE A 107 -36.55 8.33 -15.64
N SER A 108 -36.22 8.57 -16.90
CA SER A 108 -34.81 8.67 -17.30
C SER A 108 -34.59 9.68 -18.41
N GLU A 109 -33.40 10.29 -18.45
CA GLU A 109 -33.01 11.23 -19.53
C GLU A 109 -33.94 12.45 -19.65
N ASN A 110 -34.60 12.85 -18.56
CA ASN A 110 -35.37 14.08 -18.49
C ASN A 110 -34.46 15.19 -17.96
N ILE A 111 -33.69 15.79 -18.85
CA ILE A 111 -32.57 16.67 -18.49
C ILE A 111 -33.01 17.94 -17.75
N ALA A 112 -34.20 18.49 -18.06
CA ALA A 112 -34.73 19.69 -17.41
C ALA A 112 -35.46 19.40 -16.09
N LEU A 113 -35.63 18.13 -15.69
CA LEU A 113 -36.43 17.79 -14.51
C LEU A 113 -35.74 18.30 -13.25
N GLU A 114 -36.38 19.23 -12.53
CA GLU A 114 -35.84 19.88 -11.34
C GLU A 114 -36.41 19.33 -10.04
N SER A 115 -37.69 18.92 -10.03
CA SER A 115 -38.39 18.49 -8.82
C SER A 115 -39.45 17.41 -9.02
N ILE A 116 -39.65 16.60 -7.98
CA ILE A 116 -40.75 15.63 -7.85
C ILE A 116 -41.61 16.02 -6.63
N GLY A 117 -42.90 16.26 -6.88
CA GLY A 117 -43.87 16.74 -5.89
C GLY A 117 -44.30 15.71 -4.83
N ALA A 118 -45.06 16.19 -3.84
CA ALA A 118 -45.59 15.38 -2.76
C ALA A 118 -46.52 14.27 -3.26
N TYR A 119 -46.45 13.09 -2.64
CA TYR A 119 -47.32 11.95 -2.95
C TYR A 119 -47.30 11.51 -4.42
N ALA A 120 -46.25 11.86 -5.19
CA ALA A 120 -46.12 11.48 -6.58
C ALA A 120 -46.21 9.96 -6.79
N PHE A 121 -45.65 9.19 -5.86
CA PHE A 121 -45.70 7.72 -5.78
C PHE A 121 -46.49 7.29 -4.53
N PHE A 122 -47.81 7.43 -4.58
CA PHE A 122 -48.69 7.14 -3.46
C PHE A 122 -49.61 5.95 -3.74
N ASN A 123 -49.69 5.01 -2.78
CA ASN A 123 -50.62 3.88 -2.77
C ASN A 123 -50.52 3.04 -4.06
N LEU A 124 -49.37 2.39 -4.21
CA LEU A 124 -48.99 1.60 -5.39
C LEU A 124 -48.69 0.14 -4.96
N PRO A 125 -49.74 -0.68 -4.74
CA PRO A 125 -49.60 -1.96 -4.03
C PRO A 125 -48.86 -3.05 -4.81
N GLU A 126 -48.79 -2.96 -6.15
CA GLU A 126 -48.11 -3.93 -7.01
C GLU A 126 -46.77 -3.40 -7.57
N LEU A 127 -46.35 -2.19 -7.19
CA LEU A 127 -45.15 -1.57 -7.74
C LEU A 127 -43.90 -2.25 -7.19
N SER A 128 -43.11 -2.83 -8.11
CA SER A 128 -41.88 -3.55 -7.82
C SER A 128 -40.63 -2.76 -8.17
N GLU A 129 -40.68 -1.87 -9.17
CA GLU A 129 -39.51 -1.13 -9.64
C GLU A 129 -39.78 0.37 -9.79
N ILE A 130 -38.91 1.19 -9.19
CA ILE A 130 -38.79 2.62 -9.46
C ILE A 130 -37.36 2.90 -9.90
N THR A 131 -37.22 3.46 -11.09
CA THR A 131 -35.92 3.85 -11.65
C THR A 131 -35.96 5.31 -12.06
N ILE A 132 -35.16 6.15 -11.39
CA ILE A 132 -34.98 7.57 -11.68
C ILE A 132 -33.52 7.80 -12.05
N THR A 133 -33.21 8.00 -13.33
CA THR A 133 -31.82 8.12 -13.77
C THR A 133 -31.55 9.25 -14.75
N LYS A 134 -30.28 9.66 -14.87
CA LYS A 134 -29.82 10.63 -15.90
C LYS A 134 -30.63 11.93 -15.94
N SER A 135 -31.13 12.38 -14.79
CA SER A 135 -31.92 13.62 -14.64
C SER A 135 -31.07 14.61 -13.85
N LYS A 136 -30.03 15.16 -14.49
CA LYS A 136 -28.93 15.86 -13.83
C LYS A 136 -29.34 17.15 -13.11
N HIS A 137 -30.46 17.76 -13.51
CA HIS A 137 -30.98 18.95 -12.87
C HIS A 137 -32.00 18.66 -11.76
N LEU A 138 -32.28 17.37 -11.47
CA LEU A 138 -33.20 16.99 -10.40
C LEU A 138 -32.55 17.29 -9.05
N THR A 139 -32.92 18.43 -8.46
CA THR A 139 -32.30 18.95 -7.23
C THR A 139 -33.05 18.54 -5.97
N SER A 140 -34.35 18.25 -6.09
CA SER A 140 -35.20 17.93 -4.95
C SER A 140 -36.25 16.86 -5.26
N ILE A 141 -36.47 15.96 -4.31
CA ILE A 141 -37.62 15.06 -4.25
C ILE A 141 -38.33 15.39 -2.95
N HIS A 142 -39.63 15.67 -3.02
CA HIS A 142 -40.41 16.01 -1.83
C HIS A 142 -40.34 14.89 -0.77
N PRO A 143 -40.23 15.19 0.53
CA PRO A 143 -40.12 14.16 1.58
C PRO A 143 -41.30 13.17 1.66
N ASP A 144 -42.46 13.57 1.15
CA ASP A 144 -43.67 12.74 1.05
C ASP A 144 -43.89 12.15 -0.35
N ALA A 145 -42.91 12.23 -1.26
CA ALA A 145 -43.07 11.73 -2.62
C ALA A 145 -43.32 10.22 -2.69
N PHE A 146 -42.68 9.43 -1.82
CA PHE A 146 -42.82 7.97 -1.76
C PHE A 146 -43.63 7.54 -0.54
N ARG A 147 -44.78 6.89 -0.76
CA ARG A 147 -45.63 6.45 0.35
C ARG A 147 -46.50 5.23 0.01
N ASP A 148 -46.56 4.28 0.94
CA ASP A 148 -47.38 3.07 0.87
C ASP A 148 -47.12 2.24 -0.40
N ILE A 149 -45.86 1.83 -0.58
CA ILE A 149 -45.36 1.07 -1.74
C ILE A 149 -44.88 -0.31 -1.26
N VAL A 150 -45.83 -1.14 -0.85
CA VAL A 150 -45.60 -2.34 -0.03
C VAL A 150 -44.86 -3.48 -0.74
N LYS A 151 -44.78 -3.48 -2.08
CA LYS A 151 -44.11 -4.51 -2.89
C LYS A 151 -42.86 -4.02 -3.62
N LEU A 152 -42.36 -2.81 -3.30
CA LEU A 152 -41.18 -2.25 -3.97
C LEU A 152 -39.98 -3.18 -3.74
N GLN A 153 -39.34 -3.63 -4.81
CA GLN A 153 -38.19 -4.54 -4.75
C GLN A 153 -36.90 -3.83 -5.22
N TYR A 154 -37.02 -2.91 -6.19
CA TYR A 154 -35.89 -2.19 -6.77
C TYR A 154 -36.16 -0.69 -6.74
N LEU A 155 -35.29 0.05 -6.08
CA LEU A 155 -35.31 1.52 -6.09
C LEU A 155 -33.95 2.04 -6.54
N THR A 156 -33.91 2.60 -7.75
CA THR A 156 -32.69 3.15 -8.35
C THR A 156 -32.83 4.65 -8.53
N ILE A 157 -31.90 5.41 -7.95
CA ILE A 157 -31.76 6.86 -8.17
C ILE A 157 -30.31 7.14 -8.57
N SER A 158 -30.08 7.48 -9.83
CA SER A 158 -28.71 7.59 -10.36
C SER A 158 -28.48 8.80 -11.25
N ASN A 159 -27.30 9.43 -11.14
CA ASN A 159 -26.88 10.54 -11.98
C ASN A 159 -27.92 11.69 -11.98
N THR A 160 -28.24 12.15 -10.76
CA THR A 160 -29.15 13.27 -10.50
C THR A 160 -28.42 14.44 -9.83
N GLY A 161 -29.07 15.61 -9.79
CA GLY A 161 -28.57 16.82 -9.15
C GLY A 161 -28.90 16.94 -7.67
N LEU A 162 -29.32 15.85 -7.01
CA LEU A 162 -29.85 15.88 -5.65
C LEU A 162 -28.82 16.42 -4.64
N LEU A 163 -29.23 17.42 -3.89
CA LEU A 163 -28.39 18.04 -2.85
C LEU A 163 -28.47 17.29 -1.51
N PHE A 164 -29.62 16.64 -1.25
CA PHE A 164 -29.91 15.97 0.01
C PHE A 164 -30.34 14.52 -0.23
N PHE A 165 -30.10 13.68 0.78
CA PHE A 165 -30.54 12.29 0.79
C PHE A 165 -32.09 12.24 0.82
N PRO A 166 -32.77 11.54 -0.10
CA PRO A 166 -34.25 11.51 -0.11
C PRO A 166 -34.85 10.81 1.11
N ASP A 167 -36.07 11.21 1.48
CA ASP A 167 -36.81 10.59 2.59
C ASP A 167 -37.56 9.33 2.10
N PHE A 168 -37.23 8.18 2.71
CA PHE A 168 -37.83 6.88 2.41
C PHE A 168 -38.67 6.32 3.57
N THR A 169 -38.92 7.12 4.61
CA THR A 169 -39.53 6.66 5.86
C THR A 169 -40.93 6.09 5.74
N LYS A 170 -41.64 6.43 4.66
CA LYS A 170 -43.06 6.13 4.45
C LYS A 170 -43.31 5.04 3.38
N ILE A 171 -42.25 4.41 2.86
CA ILE A 171 -42.36 3.37 1.81
C ILE A 171 -42.97 2.08 2.36
N HIS A 172 -42.40 1.57 3.46
CA HIS A 172 -42.80 0.35 4.17
C HIS A 172 -42.89 -0.91 3.28
N SER A 173 -41.92 -1.12 2.39
CA SER A 173 -41.90 -2.32 1.55
C SER A 173 -41.77 -3.59 2.41
N ALA A 174 -42.42 -4.67 1.97
CA ALA A 174 -42.29 -6.01 2.51
C ALA A 174 -41.73 -7.01 1.47
N ALA A 175 -41.17 -6.51 0.36
CA ALA A 175 -40.62 -7.35 -0.69
C ALA A 175 -39.35 -8.09 -0.22
N PRO A 176 -39.20 -9.39 -0.56
CA PRO A 176 -37.95 -10.10 -0.38
C PRO A 176 -36.88 -9.57 -1.37
N ASP A 177 -35.61 -9.76 -1.03
CA ASP A 177 -34.47 -9.41 -1.88
C ASP A 177 -34.44 -7.94 -2.33
N PHE A 178 -34.93 -7.03 -1.47
CA PHE A 178 -34.94 -5.60 -1.75
C PHE A 178 -33.54 -5.07 -2.07
N LEU A 179 -33.41 -4.32 -3.16
CA LEU A 179 -32.18 -3.66 -3.58
C LEU A 179 -32.41 -2.15 -3.68
N PHE A 180 -31.63 -1.41 -2.88
CA PHE A 180 -31.57 0.04 -2.95
C PHE A 180 -30.29 0.49 -3.66
N ASP A 181 -30.45 1.30 -4.71
CA ASP A 181 -29.33 1.76 -5.52
C ASP A 181 -29.32 3.29 -5.69
N LEU A 182 -28.40 3.96 -5.01
CA LEU A 182 -28.17 5.40 -5.12
C LEU A 182 -26.75 5.63 -5.65
N GLN A 183 -26.61 5.98 -6.93
CA GLN A 183 -25.29 6.09 -7.58
C GLN A 183 -25.05 7.41 -8.29
N GLU A 184 -23.78 7.81 -8.39
CA GLU A 184 -23.36 8.95 -9.23
C GLU A 184 -24.06 10.29 -8.88
N ASN A 185 -24.51 10.44 -7.63
CA ASN A 185 -25.11 11.67 -7.12
C ASN A 185 -24.05 12.49 -6.38
N ASN A 186 -23.28 13.26 -7.14
CA ASN A 186 -22.07 13.97 -6.66
C ASN A 186 -22.34 15.05 -5.61
N HIS A 187 -23.59 15.49 -5.44
CA HIS A 187 -23.95 16.56 -4.51
C HIS A 187 -24.49 16.06 -3.17
N ILE A 188 -24.81 14.77 -3.04
CA ILE A 188 -25.24 14.16 -1.77
C ILE A 188 -24.02 14.00 -0.86
N ALA A 189 -23.85 14.95 0.06
CA ALA A 189 -22.66 15.03 0.90
C ALA A 189 -22.69 14.13 2.15
N ARG A 190 -23.87 13.70 2.61
CA ARG A 190 -24.04 13.01 3.89
C ARG A 190 -25.11 11.94 3.81
N VAL A 191 -24.90 10.84 4.55
CA VAL A 191 -25.95 9.90 4.90
C VAL A 191 -26.50 10.31 6.27
N PRO A 192 -27.74 10.83 6.36
CA PRO A 192 -28.31 11.33 7.62
C PRO A 192 -28.71 10.19 8.56
N SER A 193 -29.00 10.53 9.82
CA SER A 193 -29.56 9.59 10.80
C SER A 193 -30.90 9.03 10.33
N ASN A 194 -31.15 7.74 10.56
CA ASN A 194 -32.37 7.03 10.15
C ASN A 194 -32.66 7.06 8.63
N ALA A 195 -31.66 7.26 7.78
CA ALA A 195 -31.81 7.42 6.32
C ALA A 195 -32.59 6.28 5.64
N PHE A 196 -32.48 5.06 6.17
CA PHE A 196 -33.09 3.84 5.61
C PHE A 196 -34.25 3.30 6.46
N ARG A 197 -34.62 4.00 7.53
CA ARG A 197 -35.72 3.58 8.39
C ARG A 197 -37.01 3.61 7.57
N GLY A 198 -37.82 2.55 7.63
CA GLY A 198 -39.09 2.49 6.89
C GLY A 198 -38.97 2.16 5.41
N LEU A 199 -37.76 2.09 4.83
CA LEU A 199 -37.56 1.71 3.43
C LEU A 199 -38.06 0.28 3.13
N CYS A 200 -37.64 -0.68 3.97
CA CYS A 200 -38.10 -2.06 3.93
C CYS A 200 -38.26 -2.60 5.36
N THR A 201 -39.31 -3.40 5.56
CA THR A 201 -39.63 -4.09 6.82
C THR A 201 -38.93 -5.44 6.95
N GLN A 202 -38.46 -5.99 5.83
CA GLN A 202 -37.66 -7.21 5.75
C GLN A 202 -36.16 -6.87 5.64
N THR A 203 -35.31 -7.89 5.57
CA THR A 203 -33.86 -7.70 5.34
C THR A 203 -33.61 -7.22 3.91
N ILE A 204 -32.99 -6.05 3.80
CA ILE A 204 -32.53 -5.48 2.53
C ILE A 204 -31.33 -6.31 2.03
N MET A 205 -31.41 -6.83 0.81
CA MET A 205 -30.32 -7.64 0.26
C MET A 205 -29.07 -6.78 0.04
N GLU A 206 -29.24 -5.60 -0.55
CA GLU A 206 -28.12 -4.74 -0.88
C GLU A 206 -28.49 -3.25 -0.85
N ILE A 207 -27.66 -2.47 -0.17
CA ILE A 207 -27.65 -1.01 -0.20
C ILE A 207 -26.40 -0.56 -0.93
N ARG A 208 -26.56 0.07 -2.10
CA ARG A 208 -25.47 0.64 -2.89
C ARG A 208 -25.53 2.17 -2.83
N LEU A 209 -24.45 2.76 -2.33
CA LEU A 209 -24.24 4.20 -2.25
C LEU A 209 -23.00 4.57 -3.07
N THR A 210 -22.95 4.14 -4.33
CA THR A 210 -21.72 4.10 -5.13
C THR A 210 -21.41 5.42 -5.83
N ARG A 211 -20.17 5.91 -5.74
CA ARG A 211 -19.68 7.14 -6.41
C ARG A 211 -20.58 8.36 -6.17
N ASN A 212 -21.07 8.53 -4.95
CA ASN A 212 -21.77 9.75 -4.56
C ASN A 212 -20.76 10.78 -4.01
N GLY A 213 -21.25 11.96 -3.64
CA GLY A 213 -20.46 13.00 -2.97
C GLY A 213 -20.26 12.78 -1.47
N ILE A 214 -20.46 11.57 -0.94
CA ILE A 214 -20.59 11.35 0.51
C ILE A 214 -19.25 11.61 1.20
N LYS A 215 -19.29 12.49 2.20
CA LYS A 215 -18.15 12.89 3.06
C LYS A 215 -18.22 12.26 4.45
N GLU A 216 -19.43 12.01 4.92
CA GLU A 216 -19.71 11.57 6.30
C GLU A 216 -20.96 10.70 6.35
N VAL A 217 -20.91 9.67 7.19
CA VAL A 217 -22.06 8.85 7.59
C VAL A 217 -22.38 9.19 9.05
N ALA A 218 -23.56 9.76 9.30
CA ALA A 218 -23.98 10.24 10.62
C ALA A 218 -24.19 9.09 11.63
N SER A 219 -24.33 9.43 12.91
CA SER A 219 -24.76 8.46 13.92
C SER A 219 -26.16 7.94 13.58
N ASP A 220 -26.44 6.68 13.92
CA ASP A 220 -27.75 6.06 13.73
C ASP A 220 -28.25 6.07 12.26
N ALA A 221 -27.34 6.24 11.29
CA ALA A 221 -27.67 6.29 9.86
C ALA A 221 -28.45 5.06 9.38
N PHE A 222 -28.11 3.88 9.91
CA PHE A 222 -28.73 2.60 9.58
C PHE A 222 -29.67 2.08 10.69
N ASN A 223 -30.13 2.95 11.59
CA ASN A 223 -30.98 2.55 12.71
C ASN A 223 -32.33 1.97 12.25
N GLY A 224 -32.68 0.80 12.77
CA GLY A 224 -33.90 0.07 12.42
C GLY A 224 -33.83 -0.61 11.05
N THR A 225 -32.63 -0.74 10.46
CA THR A 225 -32.43 -1.35 9.14
C THR A 225 -31.72 -2.69 9.25
N LYS A 226 -32.34 -3.73 8.68
CA LYS A 226 -31.70 -5.03 8.46
C LYS A 226 -31.14 -5.07 7.05
N MET A 227 -29.85 -5.34 6.89
CA MET A 227 -29.22 -5.34 5.56
C MET A 227 -28.14 -6.40 5.44
N HIS A 228 -28.04 -7.06 4.30
CA HIS A 228 -27.03 -8.10 4.07
C HIS A 228 -25.72 -7.55 3.49
N ARG A 229 -25.80 -6.59 2.55
CA ARG A 229 -24.63 -5.95 1.92
C ARG A 229 -24.75 -4.43 1.90
N LEU A 230 -23.68 -3.74 2.28
CA LEU A 230 -23.51 -2.30 2.14
C LEU A 230 -22.30 -1.99 1.25
N SER A 231 -22.52 -1.19 0.20
CA SER A 231 -21.44 -0.64 -0.63
C SER A 231 -21.41 0.88 -0.55
N LEU A 232 -20.27 1.41 -0.09
CA LEU A 232 -19.90 2.83 -0.08
C LEU A 232 -18.83 3.12 -1.15
N ARG A 233 -18.71 2.24 -2.14
CA ARG A 233 -17.63 2.25 -3.12
C ARG A 233 -17.53 3.58 -3.86
N GLY A 234 -16.33 4.11 -4.04
CA GLY A 234 -16.05 5.28 -4.87
C GLY A 234 -16.44 6.63 -4.26
N ASN A 235 -16.86 6.68 -3.00
CA ASN A 235 -17.01 7.95 -2.27
C ASN A 235 -15.62 8.44 -1.81
N GLN A 236 -14.89 9.08 -2.72
CA GLN A 236 -13.51 9.49 -2.49
C GLN A 236 -13.34 10.55 -1.38
N GLN A 237 -14.41 11.25 -1.01
CA GLN A 237 -14.38 12.26 0.05
C GLN A 237 -14.80 11.71 1.42
N LEU A 238 -15.21 10.44 1.50
CA LEU A 238 -15.61 9.80 2.76
C LEU A 238 -14.38 9.52 3.62
N THR A 239 -14.22 10.27 4.70
CA THR A 239 -13.05 10.17 5.61
C THR A 239 -13.35 9.39 6.87
N HIS A 240 -14.58 9.45 7.37
CA HIS A 240 -14.98 8.79 8.61
C HIS A 240 -16.43 8.34 8.54
N ILE A 241 -16.71 7.21 9.20
CA ILE A 241 -18.05 6.74 9.51
C ILE A 241 -18.21 6.90 11.02
N ASN A 242 -19.29 7.52 11.48
CA ASN A 242 -19.53 7.66 12.91
C ASN A 242 -19.51 6.26 13.59
N PRO A 243 -18.84 6.08 14.74
CA PRO A 243 -18.78 4.78 15.43
C PRO A 243 -20.18 4.17 15.73
N ASN A 244 -21.17 5.04 15.94
CA ASN A 244 -22.55 4.68 16.24
C ASN A 244 -23.46 4.67 14.99
N ALA A 245 -22.92 4.78 13.76
CA ALA A 245 -23.72 4.80 12.53
C ALA A 245 -24.59 3.54 12.34
N PHE A 246 -24.15 2.42 12.89
CA PHE A 246 -24.77 1.10 12.75
C PHE A 246 -25.58 0.66 13.98
N VAL A 247 -25.77 1.53 14.97
CA VAL A 247 -26.63 1.23 16.12
C VAL A 247 -28.05 0.95 15.64
N GLY A 248 -28.63 -0.15 16.12
CA GLY A 248 -29.97 -0.60 15.69
C GLY A 248 -30.03 -1.23 14.30
N SER A 249 -28.88 -1.40 13.62
CA SER A 249 -28.78 -2.19 12.38
C SER A 249 -28.39 -3.64 12.69
N SER A 250 -28.76 -4.57 11.81
CA SER A 250 -28.39 -5.98 11.96
C SER A 250 -28.21 -6.71 10.64
N GLU A 251 -27.61 -7.90 10.69
CA GLU A 251 -27.44 -8.84 9.56
C GLU A 251 -26.44 -8.41 8.48
N LEU A 252 -25.63 -7.37 8.71
CA LEU A 252 -24.59 -6.97 7.76
C LEU A 252 -23.52 -8.06 7.61
N VAL A 253 -23.43 -8.62 6.41
CA VAL A 253 -22.51 -9.72 6.06
C VAL A 253 -21.37 -9.23 5.17
N VAL A 254 -21.64 -8.26 4.28
CA VAL A 254 -20.63 -7.74 3.34
C VAL A 254 -20.53 -6.22 3.41
N LEU A 255 -19.32 -5.72 3.62
CA LEU A 255 -18.99 -4.30 3.55
C LEU A 255 -18.01 -4.06 2.39
N ASP A 256 -18.37 -3.17 1.49
CA ASP A 256 -17.54 -2.69 0.39
C ASP A 256 -17.28 -1.18 0.56
N ILE A 257 -16.04 -0.83 0.87
CA ILE A 257 -15.54 0.55 1.04
C ILE A 257 -14.42 0.86 0.05
N CYS A 258 -14.37 0.15 -1.08
CA CYS A 258 -13.35 0.36 -2.09
C CYS A 258 -13.33 1.80 -2.61
N HIS A 259 -12.14 2.33 -2.90
CA HIS A 259 -11.97 3.69 -3.44
C HIS A 259 -12.62 4.77 -2.55
N THR A 260 -12.47 4.63 -1.22
CA THR A 260 -12.83 5.65 -0.23
C THR A 260 -11.59 6.16 0.47
N ASN A 261 -11.72 7.25 1.23
CA ASN A 261 -10.61 7.84 1.99
C ASN A 261 -10.74 7.56 3.50
N LEU A 262 -11.38 6.44 3.84
CA LEU A 262 -11.71 6.06 5.19
C LEU A 262 -10.45 5.71 5.99
N SER A 263 -10.28 6.27 7.18
CA SER A 263 -9.12 6.00 8.03
C SER A 263 -9.29 4.85 9.00
N SER A 264 -10.53 4.51 9.38
CA SER A 264 -10.84 3.48 10.37
C SER A 264 -12.17 2.80 10.10
N LEU A 265 -12.30 1.56 10.57
CA LEU A 265 -13.54 0.78 10.50
C LEU A 265 -14.31 0.89 11.83
N PRO A 266 -15.66 0.92 11.79
CA PRO A 266 -16.46 0.92 13.02
C PRO A 266 -16.55 -0.48 13.63
N ASP A 267 -16.20 -0.60 14.91
CA ASP A 267 -16.14 -1.88 15.65
C ASP A 267 -17.49 -2.62 15.71
N SER A 268 -18.59 -1.87 15.73
CA SER A 268 -19.96 -2.38 15.92
C SER A 268 -20.41 -3.41 14.89
N ILE A 269 -19.82 -3.41 13.68
CA ILE A 269 -20.20 -4.31 12.58
C ILE A 269 -19.22 -5.47 12.35
N LEU A 270 -18.02 -5.41 12.92
CA LEU A 270 -16.94 -6.35 12.62
C LEU A 270 -17.25 -7.79 13.02
N GLY A 271 -18.04 -7.98 14.08
CA GLY A 271 -18.46 -9.30 14.55
C GLY A 271 -19.44 -10.02 13.62
N GLY A 272 -20.19 -9.28 12.79
CA GLY A 272 -21.16 -9.84 11.85
C GLY A 272 -20.57 -10.13 10.46
N LEU A 273 -19.54 -9.38 10.07
CA LEU A 273 -18.97 -9.38 8.73
C LEU A 273 -18.36 -10.74 8.33
N ARG A 274 -18.75 -11.25 7.16
CA ARG A 274 -18.10 -12.40 6.50
C ARG A 274 -17.15 -11.94 5.39
N THR A 275 -17.44 -10.82 4.72
CA THR A 275 -16.61 -10.29 3.64
C THR A 275 -16.33 -8.79 3.83
N LEU A 276 -15.06 -8.42 3.85
CA LEU A 276 -14.59 -7.03 3.85
C LEU A 276 -13.88 -6.74 2.52
N ILE A 277 -14.29 -5.68 1.84
CA ILE A 277 -13.68 -5.21 0.59
C ILE A 277 -13.26 -3.75 0.78
N ALA A 278 -11.96 -3.50 0.78
CA ALA A 278 -11.30 -2.23 1.05
C ALA A 278 -10.08 -2.06 0.13
N GLU A 279 -10.28 -2.31 -1.17
CA GLU A 279 -9.27 -2.12 -2.21
C GLU A 279 -9.21 -0.65 -2.61
N SER A 280 -7.99 -0.12 -2.79
CA SER A 280 -7.75 1.31 -3.09
C SER A 280 -8.33 2.25 -2.02
N THR A 281 -8.20 1.87 -0.75
CA THR A 281 -8.58 2.64 0.43
C THR A 281 -7.30 3.00 1.20
N GLU A 282 -6.53 3.95 0.68
CA GLU A 282 -5.15 4.22 1.11
C GLU A 282 -5.03 4.82 2.52
N GLN A 283 -6.08 5.44 3.05
CA GLN A 283 -6.04 5.99 4.41
C GLN A 283 -6.32 4.95 5.48
N LEU A 284 -6.84 3.78 5.10
CA LEU A 284 -7.05 2.67 6.02
C LEU A 284 -5.70 1.97 6.23
N LYS A 285 -4.87 2.55 7.08
CA LYS A 285 -3.51 2.05 7.38
C LYS A 285 -3.50 1.05 8.53
N GLU A 286 -4.45 1.16 9.45
CA GLU A 286 -4.56 0.31 10.63
C GLU A 286 -5.83 -0.54 10.57
N LEU A 287 -5.70 -1.80 10.95
CA LEU A 287 -6.82 -2.69 11.19
C LEU A 287 -7.23 -2.67 12.68
N PRO A 288 -8.54 -2.68 12.99
CA PRO A 288 -9.03 -2.91 14.35
C PRO A 288 -8.59 -4.28 14.90
N SER A 289 -8.79 -4.46 16.21
CA SER A 289 -8.45 -5.72 16.87
C SER A 289 -9.03 -6.94 16.14
N LEU A 290 -8.16 -7.91 15.86
CA LEU A 290 -8.49 -9.14 15.14
C LEU A 290 -9.57 -9.98 15.85
N HIS A 291 -9.73 -9.81 17.16
CA HIS A 291 -10.77 -10.48 17.95
C HIS A 291 -12.19 -10.02 17.58
N LEU A 292 -12.34 -8.81 17.05
CA LEU A 292 -13.64 -8.30 16.61
C LEU A 292 -14.14 -9.04 15.35
N PHE A 293 -13.23 -9.55 14.52
CA PHE A 293 -13.54 -10.27 13.29
C PHE A 293 -13.88 -11.76 13.54
N THR A 294 -14.99 -12.00 14.24
CA THR A 294 -15.38 -13.37 14.65
C THR A 294 -15.87 -14.26 13.49
N LYS A 295 -16.53 -13.67 12.47
CA LYS A 295 -17.15 -14.38 11.34
C LYS A 295 -16.50 -14.12 9.98
N LEU A 296 -15.43 -13.33 9.94
CA LEU A 296 -14.78 -12.96 8.68
C LEU A 296 -14.23 -14.20 7.96
N HIS A 297 -14.51 -14.33 6.67
CA HIS A 297 -14.02 -15.40 5.81
C HIS A 297 -13.16 -14.87 4.66
N GLN A 298 -13.49 -13.68 4.16
CA GLN A 298 -12.80 -13.07 3.03
C GLN A 298 -12.47 -11.60 3.31
N ALA A 299 -11.23 -11.21 3.03
CA ALA A 299 -10.75 -9.84 3.12
C ALA A 299 -10.02 -9.46 1.83
N ARG A 300 -10.52 -8.44 1.13
CA ARG A 300 -9.82 -7.84 -0.02
C ARG A 300 -9.39 -6.46 0.41
N LEU A 301 -8.10 -6.26 0.63
CA LEU A 301 -7.52 -5.08 1.27
C LEU A 301 -6.61 -4.34 0.29
N THR A 302 -6.17 -3.15 0.69
CA THR A 302 -5.23 -2.34 -0.11
C THR A 302 -3.79 -2.79 0.11
N TYR A 303 -3.43 -3.11 1.36
CA TYR A 303 -2.05 -3.39 1.73
C TYR A 303 -1.81 -4.89 1.95
N PRO A 304 -0.77 -5.47 1.32
CA PRO A 304 -0.40 -6.87 1.55
C PRO A 304 -0.04 -7.16 3.01
N SER A 305 0.53 -6.19 3.73
CA SER A 305 0.90 -6.32 5.14
C SER A 305 -0.30 -6.65 6.02
N HIS A 306 -1.49 -6.12 5.72
CA HIS A 306 -2.70 -6.43 6.47
C HIS A 306 -3.11 -7.89 6.39
N CYS A 307 -2.80 -8.57 5.29
CA CYS A 307 -3.09 -10.00 5.16
C CYS A 307 -2.23 -10.87 6.09
N CYS A 308 -1.09 -10.37 6.55
CA CYS A 308 -0.27 -11.04 7.55
C CYS A 308 -0.97 -11.19 8.90
N ALA A 309 -1.81 -10.23 9.26
CA ALA A 309 -2.58 -10.26 10.50
C ALA A 309 -3.50 -11.50 10.56
N PHE A 310 -3.97 -11.98 9.40
CA PHE A 310 -4.92 -13.08 9.30
C PHE A 310 -4.27 -14.46 9.11
N GLN A 311 -2.97 -14.53 8.83
CA GLN A 311 -2.28 -15.79 8.47
C GLN A 311 -2.14 -16.76 9.66
N ASN A 312 -1.93 -16.23 10.86
CA ASN A 312 -1.68 -17.03 12.08
C ASN A 312 -2.86 -17.06 13.06
N ILE A 313 -4.05 -16.62 12.63
CA ILE A 313 -5.25 -16.66 13.48
C ILE A 313 -5.73 -18.11 13.59
N HIS A 314 -5.26 -18.82 14.60
CA HIS A 314 -5.85 -20.09 15.03
C HIS A 314 -7.17 -19.78 15.75
N ARG A 315 -8.28 -19.71 15.01
CA ARG A 315 -9.61 -19.60 15.63
C ARG A 315 -9.85 -20.80 16.54
N ASN A 316 -10.06 -20.53 17.83
CA ASN A 316 -10.28 -21.56 18.84
C ASN A 316 -11.48 -22.45 18.43
N ARG A 317 -11.19 -23.75 18.25
CA ARG A 317 -12.13 -24.79 17.83
C ARG A 317 -13.30 -24.87 18.82
N SER A 318 -14.48 -24.44 18.39
CA SER A 318 -15.74 -24.67 19.14
C SER A 318 -16.84 -25.31 18.29
N ARG A 319 -16.58 -25.70 17.03
CA ARG A 319 -17.64 -26.16 16.10
C ARG A 319 -17.25 -27.31 15.17
N TRP A 320 -16.55 -28.33 15.66
CA TRP A 320 -16.54 -29.60 14.92
C TRP A 320 -17.86 -30.32 15.20
N ASN A 321 -18.78 -30.33 14.21
CA ASN A 321 -20.07 -30.98 14.37
C ASN A 321 -19.90 -32.50 14.16
N PRO A 322 -20.35 -33.38 15.08
CA PRO A 322 -20.21 -34.83 14.94
C PRO A 322 -20.83 -35.40 13.65
N LEU A 323 -21.80 -34.69 13.07
CA LEU A 323 -22.44 -35.05 11.80
C LEU A 323 -21.51 -34.92 10.59
N CYS A 324 -20.37 -34.24 10.71
CA CYS A 324 -19.37 -34.11 9.65
C CYS A 324 -18.69 -35.43 9.27
N SER A 325 -18.78 -36.46 10.13
CA SER A 325 -18.33 -37.82 9.82
C SER A 325 -19.30 -38.59 8.92
N GLN A 326 -20.50 -38.06 8.66
CA GLN A 326 -21.51 -38.73 7.84
C GLN A 326 -21.42 -38.28 6.37
N PRO A 327 -21.57 -39.20 5.40
CA PRO A 327 -21.52 -38.87 3.97
C PRO A 327 -22.61 -37.88 3.54
N LYS A 328 -23.77 -37.85 4.23
CA LYS A 328 -24.87 -36.91 3.99
C LYS A 328 -24.53 -35.45 4.31
N ALA A 329 -23.48 -35.19 5.09
CA ALA A 329 -23.06 -33.82 5.39
C ALA A 329 -22.54 -33.11 4.14
N GLN A 330 -21.97 -33.86 3.18
CA GLN A 330 -21.39 -33.33 1.95
C GLN A 330 -22.44 -32.93 0.89
N ASP A 331 -23.64 -33.51 0.97
CA ASP A 331 -24.76 -33.19 0.07
C ASP A 331 -25.32 -31.78 0.32
N ASN A 332 -25.22 -31.29 1.55
CA ASN A 332 -25.58 -29.91 1.90
C ASN A 332 -24.33 -29.04 1.97
N PHE A 333 -23.95 -28.47 0.83
CA PHE A 333 -22.76 -27.62 0.69
C PHE A 333 -22.68 -26.49 1.74
N ASN A 334 -23.82 -25.88 2.09
CA ASN A 334 -23.84 -24.82 3.10
C ASN A 334 -23.57 -25.37 4.52
N PHE A 335 -24.13 -26.52 4.86
CA PHE A 335 -23.86 -27.20 6.14
C PHE A 335 -22.40 -27.66 6.22
N PHE A 336 -21.89 -28.32 5.17
CA PHE A 336 -20.51 -28.79 5.13
C PHE A 336 -19.51 -27.62 5.24
N ARG A 337 -19.76 -26.53 4.53
CA ARG A 337 -18.89 -25.35 4.56
C ARG A 337 -18.89 -24.67 5.92
N ASP A 338 -20.05 -24.51 6.55
CA ASP A 338 -20.19 -23.73 7.78
C ASP A 338 -19.86 -24.56 9.06
N HIS A 339 -19.86 -25.90 8.98
CA HIS A 339 -19.67 -26.79 10.15
C HIS A 339 -18.60 -27.88 10.00
N CYS A 340 -18.15 -28.19 8.78
CA CYS A 340 -17.27 -29.34 8.51
C CYS A 340 -15.96 -28.97 7.79
N LEU A 341 -15.91 -27.84 7.07
CA LEU A 341 -14.67 -27.36 6.48
C LEU A 341 -13.72 -26.86 7.57
N ASN A 342 -12.51 -27.42 7.55
CA ASN A 342 -11.41 -27.09 8.45
C ASN A 342 -10.76 -25.71 8.10
N SER A 343 -11.50 -24.80 7.46
CA SER A 343 -11.00 -23.49 7.04
C SER A 343 -11.12 -22.50 8.19
N THR A 344 -10.20 -22.62 9.14
CA THR A 344 -9.89 -21.54 10.09
C THR A 344 -9.24 -20.34 9.40
N SER A 345 -8.75 -20.51 8.16
CA SER A 345 -8.07 -19.49 7.38
C SER A 345 -9.06 -18.51 6.74
N ILE A 346 -8.74 -17.24 6.93
CA ILE A 346 -9.38 -16.11 6.24
C ILE A 346 -8.68 -15.97 4.89
N THR A 347 -9.44 -15.96 3.81
CA THR A 347 -8.89 -15.70 2.47
C THR A 347 -8.61 -14.20 2.35
N CYS A 348 -7.34 -13.82 2.31
CA CYS A 348 -6.93 -12.42 2.23
C CYS A 348 -6.17 -12.13 0.93
N SER A 349 -6.44 -10.98 0.32
CA SER A 349 -5.72 -10.46 -0.86
C SER A 349 -5.50 -8.95 -0.74
N PRO A 350 -4.39 -8.38 -1.26
CA PRO A 350 -3.29 -9.06 -1.95
C PRO A 350 -2.42 -9.90 -1.00
N MET A 351 -1.89 -11.02 -1.51
CA MET A 351 -0.98 -11.84 -0.71
C MET A 351 0.34 -11.10 -0.48
N PRO A 352 0.96 -11.26 0.71
CA PRO A 352 2.31 -10.76 0.99
C PRO A 352 3.32 -11.27 -0.05
N ASP A 353 4.31 -10.44 -0.39
CA ASP A 353 5.37 -10.76 -1.34
C ASP A 353 6.68 -11.15 -0.63
N GLU A 354 7.69 -11.61 -1.38
CA GLU A 354 8.99 -12.00 -0.81
C GLU A 354 9.74 -10.83 -0.15
N PHE A 355 9.41 -9.59 -0.52
CA PHE A 355 10.06 -8.38 0.01
C PHE A 355 9.41 -7.87 1.30
N ASN A 356 8.12 -8.13 1.51
CA ASN A 356 7.36 -7.90 2.74
C ASN A 356 6.74 -9.21 3.27
N PRO A 357 7.56 -10.15 3.76
CA PRO A 357 7.05 -11.31 4.48
C PRO A 357 6.38 -10.85 5.78
N CYS A 358 5.48 -11.68 6.31
CA CYS A 358 4.69 -11.45 7.52
C CYS A 358 5.48 -11.48 8.84
N GLU A 359 6.69 -10.97 8.80
CA GLU A 359 7.64 -10.90 9.89
C GLU A 359 7.79 -9.45 10.36
N ASP A 360 8.15 -9.28 11.64
CA ASP A 360 8.59 -7.99 12.17
C ASP A 360 9.84 -7.48 11.40
N ILE A 361 10.20 -6.20 11.59
CA ILE A 361 11.44 -5.62 11.05
C ILE A 361 12.63 -6.55 11.30
N MET A 362 12.74 -7.08 12.53
CA MET A 362 13.72 -8.09 12.89
C MET A 362 13.04 -9.35 13.49
N SER A 363 12.87 -10.40 12.70
CA SER A 363 12.13 -11.61 13.13
C SER A 363 12.78 -12.37 14.31
N TYR A 364 14.11 -12.46 14.36
CA TYR A 364 14.83 -13.31 15.32
C TYR A 364 15.28 -12.57 16.59
N VAL A 365 14.92 -13.09 17.77
CA VAL A 365 15.32 -12.52 19.08
C VAL A 365 16.84 -12.36 19.23
N PRO A 366 17.69 -13.35 18.88
CA PRO A 366 19.15 -13.18 18.96
C PRO A 366 19.66 -12.03 18.07
N LEU A 367 19.06 -11.84 16.90
CA LEU A 367 19.43 -10.78 15.96
C LEU A 367 19.06 -9.39 16.52
N ARG A 368 17.94 -9.27 17.23
CA ARG A 368 17.55 -8.04 17.95
C ARG A 368 18.54 -7.67 19.05
N VAL A 369 19.04 -8.66 19.80
CA VAL A 369 20.08 -8.40 20.80
C VAL A 369 21.39 -7.97 20.11
N LEU A 370 21.75 -8.65 19.03
CA LEU A 370 22.98 -8.38 18.31
C LEU A 370 23.00 -6.99 17.65
N ILE A 371 21.89 -6.53 17.04
CA ILE A 371 21.86 -5.20 16.41
C ILE A 371 22.08 -4.06 17.42
N TRP A 372 21.59 -4.20 18.65
CA TRP A 372 21.89 -3.26 19.74
C TRP A 372 23.37 -3.31 20.13
N ILE A 373 23.97 -4.49 20.23
CA ILE A 373 25.40 -4.63 20.52
C ILE A 373 26.25 -3.99 19.42
N ILE A 374 26.01 -4.35 18.15
CA ILE A 374 26.78 -3.86 17.00
C ILE A 374 26.62 -2.34 16.86
N SER A 375 25.41 -1.80 16.99
CA SER A 375 25.17 -0.35 16.91
C SER A 375 25.92 0.42 17.99
N VAL A 376 25.86 -0.02 19.26
CA VAL A 376 26.58 0.61 20.37
C VAL A 376 28.09 0.54 20.16
N LEU A 377 28.62 -0.60 19.74
CA LEU A 377 30.06 -0.76 19.46
C LEU A 377 30.51 0.13 18.31
N ALA A 378 29.73 0.21 17.22
CA ALA A 378 30.04 1.07 16.08
C ALA A 378 30.01 2.56 16.47
N LEU A 379 29.00 2.99 17.26
CA LEU A 379 28.87 4.38 17.71
C LEU A 379 30.00 4.79 18.67
N LEU A 380 30.21 4.02 19.74
CA LEU A 380 31.21 4.35 20.74
C LEU A 380 32.63 4.17 20.19
N GLY A 381 32.90 3.07 19.49
CA GLY A 381 34.21 2.76 18.95
C GLY A 381 34.67 3.82 17.95
N ASN A 382 33.85 4.11 16.93
CA ASN A 382 34.21 5.09 15.91
C ASN A 382 34.16 6.54 16.44
N GLY A 383 33.28 6.84 17.40
CA GLY A 383 33.28 8.12 18.11
C GLY A 383 34.61 8.37 18.86
N VAL A 384 35.12 7.36 19.57
CA VAL A 384 36.43 7.44 20.23
C VAL A 384 37.56 7.58 19.21
N VAL A 385 37.52 6.83 18.10
CA VAL A 385 38.53 6.94 17.02
C VAL A 385 38.58 8.37 16.47
N LEU A 386 37.43 8.96 16.14
CA LEU A 386 37.35 10.35 15.67
C LEU A 386 37.89 11.33 16.71
N LEU A 387 37.49 11.19 17.97
CA LEU A 387 37.94 12.05 19.06
C LEU A 387 39.46 11.99 19.26
N VAL A 388 40.05 10.80 19.19
CA VAL A 388 41.51 10.61 19.31
C VAL A 388 42.25 11.20 18.11
N LEU A 389 41.77 10.95 16.88
CA LEU A 389 42.45 11.39 15.67
C LEU A 389 42.36 12.90 15.46
N LEU A 390 41.22 13.52 15.79
CA LEU A 390 41.00 14.96 15.68
C LEU A 390 41.58 15.73 16.88
N GLY A 391 41.61 15.12 18.07
CA GLY A 391 42.17 15.72 19.30
C GLY A 391 43.68 15.55 19.47
N SER A 392 44.36 14.80 18.60
CA SER A 392 45.81 14.57 18.67
C SER A 392 46.58 15.82 18.19
N ILE A 393 47.60 16.21 18.96
CA ILE A 393 48.52 17.31 18.62
C ILE A 393 49.49 16.89 17.48
N SER A 394 49.49 15.60 17.11
CA SER A 394 50.31 15.08 16.02
C SER A 394 49.89 15.63 14.66
N LYS A 395 50.84 15.84 13.74
CA LYS A 395 50.55 16.29 12.36
C LYS A 395 49.58 15.33 11.65
N LEU A 396 48.60 15.89 10.95
CA LEU A 396 47.61 15.13 10.17
C LEU A 396 48.28 14.54 8.91
N THR A 397 48.55 13.24 8.93
CA THR A 397 49.07 12.50 7.78
C THR A 397 47.94 12.01 6.88
N VAL A 398 48.23 11.69 5.62
CA VAL A 398 47.22 11.17 4.67
C VAL A 398 46.48 9.94 5.23
N PRO A 399 47.14 8.91 5.79
CA PRO A 399 46.42 7.78 6.37
C PRO A 399 45.52 8.17 7.54
N ARG A 400 45.92 9.14 8.38
CA ARG A 400 45.09 9.62 9.49
C ARG A 400 43.85 10.34 8.99
N PHE A 401 44.01 11.18 7.96
CA PHE A 401 42.90 11.86 7.29
C PHE A 401 41.89 10.85 6.72
N LEU A 402 42.36 9.81 6.03
CA LEU A 402 41.48 8.77 5.49
C LEU A 402 40.81 7.93 6.60
N MET A 403 41.52 7.60 7.68
CA MET A 403 40.93 6.91 8.84
C MET A 403 39.83 7.74 9.53
N CYS A 404 39.93 9.08 9.56
CA CYS A 404 38.85 9.93 10.07
C CYS A 404 37.59 9.79 9.22
N HIS A 405 37.71 9.80 7.89
CA HIS A 405 36.56 9.62 7.00
C HIS A 405 35.94 8.23 7.11
N LEU A 406 36.75 7.18 7.27
CA LEU A 406 36.25 5.83 7.48
C LEU A 406 35.47 5.73 8.80
N ALA A 407 36.04 6.25 9.89
CA ALA A 407 35.38 6.28 11.20
C ALA A 407 34.08 7.10 11.16
N PHE A 408 34.01 8.18 10.38
CA PHE A 408 32.78 8.93 10.17
C PHE A 408 31.71 8.10 9.43
N ALA A 409 32.07 7.45 8.33
CA ALA A 409 31.15 6.60 7.58
C ALA A 409 30.61 5.44 8.45
N ASP A 410 31.48 4.80 9.24
CA ASP A 410 31.12 3.72 10.14
C ASP A 410 30.27 4.20 11.34
N LEU A 411 30.47 5.45 11.80
CA LEU A 411 29.59 6.08 12.78
C LEU A 411 28.18 6.27 12.20
N CYS A 412 28.06 6.74 10.95
CA CYS A 412 26.77 6.85 10.26
C CYS A 412 26.07 5.48 10.12
N MET A 413 26.82 4.42 9.82
CA MET A 413 26.28 3.05 9.81
C MET A 413 25.73 2.65 11.19
N GLY A 414 26.45 2.99 12.27
CA GLY A 414 25.98 2.78 13.65
C GLY A 414 24.67 3.53 13.96
N VAL A 415 24.52 4.77 13.48
CA VAL A 415 23.27 5.55 13.61
C VAL A 415 22.11 4.86 12.89
N TYR A 416 22.33 4.40 11.66
CA TYR A 416 21.31 3.66 10.90
C TYR A 416 20.84 2.41 11.67
N LEU A 417 21.75 1.58 12.18
CA LEU A 417 21.37 0.38 12.94
C LEU A 417 20.61 0.72 14.22
N ALA A 418 20.98 1.80 14.91
CA ALA A 418 20.25 2.28 16.08
C ALA A 418 18.82 2.71 15.71
N VAL A 419 18.63 3.41 14.60
CA VAL A 419 17.28 3.77 14.10
C VAL A 419 16.43 2.52 13.86
N ILE A 420 16.96 1.53 13.14
CA ILE A 420 16.23 0.26 12.90
C ILE A 420 15.88 -0.44 14.22
N ALA A 421 16.84 -0.53 15.15
CA ALA A 421 16.62 -1.16 16.45
C ALA A 421 15.58 -0.43 17.33
N THR A 422 15.52 0.91 17.23
CA THR A 422 14.53 1.71 17.97
C THR A 422 13.12 1.55 17.44
N VAL A 423 12.93 1.34 16.13
CA VAL A 423 11.61 1.16 15.52
C VAL A 423 11.11 -0.27 15.70
N ASP A 424 11.99 -1.27 15.68
CA ASP A 424 11.62 -2.68 15.90
C ASP A 424 11.00 -2.95 17.29
N MET A 425 11.45 -2.23 18.32
CA MET A 425 10.96 -2.40 19.70
C MET A 425 9.46 -2.15 19.88
N PRO A 426 8.91 -0.97 19.52
CA PRO A 426 7.49 -0.66 19.70
C PRO A 426 6.57 -1.39 18.71
N THR A 427 7.04 -1.73 17.50
CA THR A 427 6.18 -2.36 16.48
C THR A 427 6.08 -3.88 16.60
N ARG A 428 6.58 -4.46 17.69
CA ARG A 428 6.74 -5.90 17.86
C ARG A 428 5.40 -6.63 17.84
N GLY A 429 5.26 -7.62 16.95
CA GLY A 429 4.06 -8.46 16.85
C GLY A 429 2.87 -7.79 16.16
N GLU A 430 2.94 -6.48 15.93
CA GLU A 430 1.92 -5.67 15.26
C GLU A 430 2.50 -4.84 14.12
N TYR A 431 3.69 -5.21 13.61
CA TYR A 431 4.37 -4.47 12.54
C TYR A 431 3.48 -4.30 11.30
N TYR A 432 2.55 -5.22 11.03
CA TYR A 432 1.61 -5.09 9.91
C TYR A 432 0.77 -3.80 9.91
N ASN A 433 0.44 -3.25 11.09
CA ASN A 433 -0.28 -1.97 11.25
C ASN A 433 0.66 -0.76 11.11
N HIS A 434 1.93 -0.91 11.49
CA HIS A 434 2.93 0.15 11.42
C HIS A 434 3.76 0.16 10.14
N ALA A 435 3.69 -0.90 9.34
CA ALA A 435 4.53 -1.12 8.16
C ALA A 435 4.39 0.02 7.16
N ILE A 436 3.15 0.45 6.87
CA ILE A 436 2.88 1.50 5.88
C ILE A 436 3.43 2.84 6.33
N ASP A 437 3.20 3.23 7.58
CA ASP A 437 3.72 4.51 8.11
C ASP A 437 5.24 4.52 8.22
N TRP A 438 5.85 3.39 8.57
CA TRP A 438 7.31 3.27 8.57
C TRP A 438 7.89 3.34 7.16
N GLN A 439 7.46 2.45 6.26
CA GLN A 439 8.01 2.30 4.92
C GLN A 439 7.80 3.53 4.05
N MET A 440 6.59 4.10 4.06
CA MET A 440 6.25 5.27 3.24
C MET A 440 6.65 6.59 3.90
N GLY A 441 6.91 6.58 5.20
CA GLY A 441 7.26 7.74 6.01
C GLY A 441 8.66 8.29 5.74
N LEU A 442 8.93 9.47 6.32
CA LEU A 442 10.24 10.11 6.22
C LEU A 442 11.34 9.33 6.95
N GLY A 443 10.98 8.58 8.00
CA GLY A 443 11.93 7.80 8.80
C GLY A 443 12.69 6.77 7.97
N CYS A 444 11.96 5.95 7.19
CA CYS A 444 12.60 4.94 6.35
C CYS A 444 13.41 5.55 5.21
N ARG A 445 12.96 6.67 4.60
CA ARG A 445 13.75 7.37 3.58
C ARG A 445 15.06 7.95 4.14
N ALA A 446 15.03 8.51 5.34
CA ALA A 446 16.23 9.02 6.01
C ALA A 446 17.18 7.88 6.39
N ALA A 447 16.65 6.77 6.95
CA ALA A 447 17.43 5.59 7.26
C ALA A 447 18.10 5.00 6.00
N GLY A 448 17.35 4.90 4.90
CA GLY A 448 17.82 4.45 3.60
C GLY A 448 18.92 5.33 3.00
N PHE A 449 18.77 6.66 3.12
CA PHE A 449 19.82 7.60 2.73
C PHE A 449 21.09 7.38 3.56
N ILE A 450 20.97 7.32 4.89
CA ILE A 450 22.13 7.17 5.80
C ILE A 450 22.88 5.87 5.52
N THR A 451 22.18 4.75 5.33
CA THR A 451 22.82 3.45 5.13
C THR A 451 23.59 3.37 3.81
N VAL A 452 22.99 3.82 2.69
CA VAL A 452 23.67 3.84 1.37
C VAL A 452 24.83 4.83 1.37
N PHE A 453 24.63 6.02 1.94
CA PHE A 453 25.69 7.01 2.05
C PHE A 453 26.87 6.48 2.87
N ALA A 454 26.60 5.87 4.03
CA ALA A 454 27.60 5.30 4.91
C ALA A 454 28.35 4.15 4.25
N SER A 455 27.65 3.23 3.58
CA SER A 455 28.28 2.07 2.94
C SER A 455 29.17 2.48 1.78
N GLU A 456 28.68 3.32 0.87
CA GLU A 456 29.43 3.74 -0.30
C GLU A 456 30.66 4.58 0.09
N LEU A 457 30.51 5.45 1.10
CA LEU A 457 31.64 6.24 1.59
C LEU A 457 32.67 5.34 2.30
N SER A 458 32.22 4.32 3.04
CA SER A 458 33.12 3.37 3.73
C SER A 458 33.92 2.54 2.71
N VAL A 459 33.27 1.96 1.70
CA VAL A 459 33.93 1.16 0.63
C VAL A 459 34.90 2.02 -0.19
N PHE A 460 34.50 3.24 -0.56
CA PHE A 460 35.36 4.17 -1.28
C PHE A 460 36.59 4.54 -0.44
N THR A 461 36.39 4.89 0.83
CA THR A 461 37.47 5.28 1.74
C THR A 461 38.43 4.12 1.99
N LEU A 462 37.91 2.90 2.19
CA LEU A 462 38.73 1.71 2.35
C LEU A 462 39.60 1.50 1.11
N THR A 463 39.02 1.60 -0.09
CA THR A 463 39.76 1.46 -1.34
C THR A 463 40.84 2.54 -1.48
N ALA A 464 40.55 3.79 -1.13
CA ALA A 464 41.53 4.88 -1.10
C ALA A 464 42.67 4.63 -0.10
N ILE A 465 42.37 4.08 1.09
CA ILE A 465 43.40 3.66 2.06
C ILE A 465 44.30 2.59 1.43
N THR A 466 43.73 1.57 0.79
CA THR A 466 44.53 0.48 0.20
C THR A 466 45.43 0.96 -0.95
N LEU A 467 44.93 1.85 -1.81
CA LEU A 467 45.70 2.47 -2.89
C LEU A 467 46.83 3.36 -2.36
N GLU A 468 46.56 4.16 -1.32
CA GLU A 468 47.58 4.98 -0.68
C GLU A 468 48.69 4.13 -0.08
N ARG A 469 48.34 3.01 0.57
CA ARG A 469 49.31 2.06 1.12
C ARG A 469 50.09 1.33 0.05
N TRP A 470 49.41 0.84 -0.98
CA TRP A 470 50.05 0.20 -2.12
C TRP A 470 51.07 1.14 -2.78
N HIS A 471 50.66 2.37 -3.08
CA HIS A 471 51.53 3.37 -3.70
C HIS A 471 52.74 3.72 -2.82
N THR A 472 52.52 3.88 -1.51
CA THR A 472 53.59 4.25 -0.58
C THR A 472 54.61 3.12 -0.37
N ILE A 473 54.17 1.87 -0.32
CA ILE A 473 55.05 0.71 -0.12
C ILE A 473 55.82 0.38 -1.40
N THR A 474 55.15 0.36 -2.55
CA THR A 474 55.78 0.03 -3.84
C THR A 474 56.76 1.11 -4.30
N ASN A 475 56.44 2.39 -4.04
CA ASN A 475 57.30 3.52 -4.41
C ASN A 475 58.15 4.04 -3.24
N ALA A 476 58.36 3.25 -2.18
CA ALA A 476 59.10 3.65 -0.98
C ALA A 476 60.51 4.22 -1.27
N LEU A 477 61.12 3.81 -2.39
CA LEU A 477 62.46 4.22 -2.84
C LEU A 477 62.50 5.54 -3.65
N ARG A 478 61.35 6.11 -4.07
CA ARG A 478 61.27 7.36 -4.85
C ARG A 478 60.59 8.48 -4.04
N LEU A 479 61.38 9.27 -3.32
CA LEU A 479 60.93 10.33 -2.39
C LEU A 479 60.11 11.44 -3.07
N ASP A 480 60.27 11.62 -4.37
CA ASP A 480 59.67 12.61 -5.26
C ASP A 480 58.21 12.31 -5.65
N ARG A 481 57.72 11.07 -5.44
CA ARG A 481 56.34 10.64 -5.80
C ARG A 481 55.38 10.45 -4.62
N LYS A 482 55.63 11.07 -3.46
CA LYS A 482 54.77 10.91 -2.27
C LYS A 482 53.38 11.55 -2.46
N ILE A 483 52.33 10.81 -2.11
CA ILE A 483 50.96 11.32 -2.05
C ILE A 483 50.87 12.36 -0.92
N ARG A 484 50.57 13.60 -1.31
CA ARG A 484 50.32 14.72 -0.39
C ARG A 484 48.84 14.80 0.01
N LEU A 485 48.58 15.43 1.16
CA LEU A 485 47.23 15.65 1.69
C LEU A 485 46.27 16.32 0.68
N ARG A 486 46.75 17.25 -0.15
CA ARG A 486 45.94 17.90 -1.19
C ARG A 486 45.30 16.89 -2.16
N HIS A 487 46.05 15.87 -2.59
CA HIS A 487 45.50 14.84 -3.48
C HIS A 487 44.45 13.99 -2.75
N ALA A 488 44.70 13.64 -1.49
CA ALA A 488 43.75 12.90 -0.69
C ALA A 488 42.45 13.69 -0.45
N CYS A 489 42.52 15.01 -0.25
CA CYS A 489 41.34 15.86 -0.13
C CYS A 489 40.52 15.87 -1.42
N ILE A 490 41.15 15.96 -2.60
CA ILE A 490 40.44 15.89 -3.89
C ILE A 490 39.75 14.54 -4.06
N VAL A 491 40.47 13.44 -3.82
CA VAL A 491 39.92 12.07 -3.90
C VAL A 491 38.73 11.90 -2.96
N MET A 492 38.85 12.34 -1.71
CA MET A 492 37.76 12.23 -0.75
C MET A 492 36.57 13.12 -1.12
N THR A 493 36.80 14.33 -1.64
CA THR A 493 35.71 15.20 -2.10
C THR A 493 34.89 14.52 -3.20
N ALA A 494 35.57 13.85 -4.15
CA ALA A 494 34.89 13.06 -5.17
C ALA A 494 34.09 11.89 -4.56
N GLY A 495 34.66 11.18 -3.59
CA GLY A 495 33.96 10.12 -2.86
C GLY A 495 32.70 10.61 -2.14
N TRP A 496 32.77 11.74 -1.44
CA TRP A 496 31.63 12.35 -0.77
C TRP A 496 30.50 12.72 -1.74
N ILE A 497 30.85 13.35 -2.86
CA ILE A 497 29.87 13.70 -3.91
C ILE A 497 29.21 12.43 -4.46
N PHE A 498 30.02 11.42 -4.79
CA PHE A 498 29.53 10.14 -5.30
C PHE A 498 28.58 9.44 -4.31
N SER A 499 28.98 9.25 -3.06
CA SER A 499 28.17 8.57 -2.04
C SER A 499 26.88 9.32 -1.72
N SER A 500 26.93 10.67 -1.71
CA SER A 500 25.74 11.50 -1.50
C SER A 500 24.78 11.39 -2.68
N LEU A 501 25.29 11.41 -3.91
CA LEU A 501 24.47 11.27 -5.11
C LEU A 501 23.84 9.87 -5.18
N ALA A 502 24.62 8.82 -4.91
CA ALA A 502 24.12 7.45 -4.82
C ALA A 502 22.97 7.32 -3.82
N ALA A 503 23.12 7.87 -2.61
CA ALA A 503 22.08 7.85 -1.59
C ALA A 503 20.86 8.73 -1.91
N LEU A 504 21.02 9.77 -2.73
CA LEU A 504 19.92 10.65 -3.10
C LEU A 504 19.01 10.04 -4.18
N LEU A 505 19.56 9.20 -5.08
CA LEU A 505 18.82 8.65 -6.23
C LEU A 505 17.50 7.93 -5.86
N PRO A 506 17.44 7.07 -4.83
CA PRO A 506 16.17 6.45 -4.43
C PRO A 506 15.18 7.42 -3.80
N THR A 507 15.62 8.58 -3.30
CA THR A 507 14.71 9.61 -2.77
C THR A 507 14.06 10.44 -3.87
N VAL A 508 14.71 10.56 -5.03
CA VAL A 508 14.19 11.28 -6.22
C VAL A 508 13.47 10.36 -7.21
N ARG A 509 12.97 9.20 -6.73
CA ARG A 509 12.15 8.22 -7.46
C ARG A 509 12.84 7.38 -8.54
N VAL A 510 14.18 7.39 -8.64
CA VAL A 510 14.90 6.45 -9.53
C VAL A 510 14.83 5.01 -9.00
N SER A 511 14.76 4.87 -7.67
CA SER A 511 14.50 3.61 -6.95
C SER A 511 13.65 3.94 -5.72
N SER A 512 13.44 2.99 -4.80
CA SER A 512 12.67 3.19 -3.58
C SER A 512 13.29 2.51 -2.37
N TYR A 513 13.42 3.27 -1.27
CA TYR A 513 13.75 2.72 0.05
C TYR A 513 12.54 2.08 0.75
N SER A 514 11.33 2.28 0.23
CA SER A 514 10.09 1.92 0.92
C SER A 514 9.68 0.45 0.69
N LYS A 515 10.40 -0.28 -0.17
CA LYS A 515 10.02 -1.65 -0.57
C LYS A 515 10.25 -2.68 0.53
N VAL A 516 11.33 -2.57 1.29
CA VAL A 516 11.71 -3.50 2.37
C VAL A 516 11.73 -2.81 3.72
N SER A 517 11.39 -3.52 4.79
CA SER A 517 11.29 -2.98 6.17
C SER A 517 12.59 -2.37 6.73
N ILE A 518 13.75 -2.80 6.23
CA ILE A 518 15.08 -2.29 6.62
C ILE A 518 15.56 -1.10 5.76
N CYS A 519 14.71 -0.59 4.86
CA CYS A 519 14.96 0.65 4.13
C CYS A 519 16.14 0.61 3.13
N LEU A 520 16.46 -0.56 2.59
CA LEU A 520 17.46 -0.71 1.53
C LEU A 520 16.82 -0.59 0.14
N PRO A 521 17.55 -0.06 -0.86
CA PRO A 521 17.00 0.09 -2.20
C PRO A 521 17.08 -1.25 -2.92
N MET A 522 16.07 -2.11 -2.71
CA MET A 522 15.97 -3.44 -3.29
C MET A 522 14.88 -3.52 -4.37
N ASP A 523 14.44 -2.36 -4.88
CA ASP A 523 13.43 -2.28 -5.92
C ASP A 523 13.99 -2.73 -7.28
N VAL A 524 13.36 -3.74 -7.87
CA VAL A 524 13.73 -4.32 -9.17
C VAL A 524 12.52 -4.44 -10.12
N GLU A 525 11.39 -3.81 -9.77
CA GLU A 525 10.18 -3.88 -10.60
C GLU A 525 10.29 -3.01 -11.85
N SER A 526 10.92 -1.83 -11.72
CA SER A 526 11.16 -0.92 -12.84
C SER A 526 12.56 -1.12 -13.43
N PRO A 527 12.74 -0.92 -14.75
CA PRO A 527 14.05 -1.05 -15.38
C PRO A 527 15.06 -0.04 -14.84
N GLU A 528 14.60 1.17 -14.48
CA GLU A 528 15.43 2.22 -13.89
C GLU A 528 15.96 1.82 -12.51
N ALA A 529 15.09 1.32 -11.63
CA ALA A 529 15.47 0.85 -10.31
C ALA A 529 16.41 -0.36 -10.40
N GLN A 530 16.14 -1.30 -11.30
CA GLN A 530 17.01 -2.46 -11.52
C GLN A 530 18.42 -2.04 -11.97
N VAL A 531 18.55 -1.10 -12.91
CA VAL A 531 19.85 -0.58 -13.37
C VAL A 531 20.60 0.08 -12.22
N TYR A 532 19.91 0.87 -11.39
CA TYR A 532 20.51 1.50 -10.22
C TYR A 532 21.07 0.46 -9.22
N VAL A 533 20.26 -0.52 -8.82
CA VAL A 533 20.67 -1.55 -7.84
C VAL A 533 21.85 -2.35 -8.38
N VAL A 534 21.78 -2.79 -9.64
CA VAL A 534 22.88 -3.53 -10.29
C VAL A 534 24.15 -2.68 -10.37
N SER A 535 24.05 -1.39 -10.67
CA SER A 535 25.20 -0.49 -10.77
C SER A 535 25.92 -0.34 -9.43
N LEU A 536 25.18 -0.16 -8.33
CA LEU A 536 25.76 -0.12 -6.98
C LEU A 536 26.47 -1.43 -6.61
N LEU A 537 25.84 -2.56 -6.91
CA LEU A 537 26.44 -3.87 -6.65
C LEU A 537 27.72 -4.08 -7.47
N LEU A 538 27.72 -3.69 -8.75
CA LEU A 538 28.90 -3.79 -9.63
C LEU A 538 30.05 -2.90 -9.15
N LEU A 539 29.76 -1.69 -8.67
CA LEU A 539 30.76 -0.78 -8.12
C LEU A 539 31.43 -1.38 -6.87
N ASN A 540 30.65 -1.98 -5.98
CA ASN A 540 31.16 -2.67 -4.80
C ASN A 540 32.02 -3.89 -5.16
N ILE A 541 31.62 -4.65 -6.19
CA ILE A 541 32.43 -5.76 -6.72
C ILE A 541 33.75 -5.25 -7.33
N LEU A 542 33.71 -4.16 -8.09
CA LEU A 542 34.91 -3.56 -8.69
C LEU A 542 35.89 -3.05 -7.63
N ALA A 543 35.38 -2.39 -6.60
CA ALA A 543 36.18 -1.94 -5.46
C ALA A 543 36.87 -3.13 -4.78
N PHE A 544 36.14 -4.22 -4.54
CA PHE A 544 36.70 -5.46 -3.99
C PHE A 544 37.85 -6.02 -4.83
N PHE A 545 37.71 -6.11 -6.16
CA PHE A 545 38.80 -6.58 -7.02
C PHE A 545 40.00 -5.63 -7.08
N CYS A 546 39.76 -4.32 -7.04
CA CYS A 546 40.82 -3.31 -6.96
C CYS A 546 41.66 -3.49 -5.69
N VAL A 547 40.99 -3.63 -4.55
CA VAL A 547 41.60 -3.90 -3.24
C VAL A 547 42.42 -5.20 -3.28
N CYS A 548 41.85 -6.29 -3.81
CA CYS A 548 42.55 -7.56 -4.00
C CYS A 548 43.83 -7.42 -4.84
N GLY A 549 43.75 -6.72 -5.97
CA GLY A 549 44.91 -6.49 -6.85
C GLY A 549 46.02 -5.71 -6.15
N CYS A 550 45.66 -4.65 -5.41
CA CYS A 550 46.60 -3.87 -4.61
C CYS A 550 47.29 -4.74 -3.55
N TYR A 551 46.53 -5.59 -2.85
CA TYR A 551 47.08 -6.48 -1.83
C TYR A 551 48.03 -7.53 -2.40
N MET A 552 47.68 -8.15 -3.52
CA MET A 552 48.57 -9.09 -4.20
C MET A 552 49.89 -8.43 -4.60
N SER A 553 49.85 -7.19 -5.10
CA SER A 553 51.04 -6.44 -5.46
C SER A 553 51.91 -6.07 -4.24
N ILE A 554 51.31 -5.64 -3.13
CA ILE A 554 52.03 -5.40 -1.86
C ILE A 554 52.72 -6.68 -1.39
N TYR A 555 52.01 -7.81 -1.39
CA TYR A 555 52.54 -9.10 -0.94
C TYR A 555 53.74 -9.54 -1.78
N LEU A 556 53.65 -9.42 -3.11
CA LEU A 556 54.76 -9.74 -4.01
C LEU A 556 55.97 -8.82 -3.79
N THR A 557 55.73 -7.53 -3.54
CA THR A 557 56.80 -6.54 -3.28
C THR A 557 57.53 -6.82 -1.97
N VAL A 558 56.81 -7.19 -0.91
CA VAL A 558 57.39 -7.50 0.40
C VAL A 558 58.13 -8.85 0.41
N ARG A 559 57.71 -9.80 -0.46
CA ARG A 559 58.34 -11.13 -0.56
C ARG A 559 59.64 -11.15 -1.37
N ASN A 560 59.87 -10.16 -2.24
CA ASN A 560 61.11 -10.04 -3.03
C ASN A 560 62.24 -9.39 -2.19
N PRO A 561 63.31 -10.13 -1.83
CA PRO A 561 64.35 -9.64 -0.92
C PRO A 561 65.36 -8.68 -1.58
N SER A 562 65.35 -8.53 -2.90
CA SER A 562 66.29 -7.70 -3.67
C SER A 562 65.96 -6.20 -3.66
N SER A 563 64.89 -5.77 -2.98
CA SER A 563 64.37 -4.38 -3.04
C SER A 563 64.31 -3.61 -1.71
N MET A 564 64.72 -4.13 -0.53
CA MET A 564 64.74 -3.34 0.73
C MET A 564 65.80 -3.78 1.77
N PRO A 565 66.35 -2.87 2.62
CA PRO A 565 67.20 -3.24 3.76
C PRO A 565 66.40 -3.71 5.00
N ALA A 566 66.83 -4.85 5.55
CA ALA A 566 66.84 -5.35 6.94
C ALA A 566 65.73 -4.99 7.96
N HIS A 567 64.91 -6.01 8.27
CA HIS A 567 64.33 -6.43 9.57
C HIS A 567 63.40 -5.51 10.40
N ALA A 568 63.42 -4.18 10.28
CA ALA A 568 62.48 -3.31 11.01
C ALA A 568 61.12 -3.19 10.31
N ASP A 569 61.11 -3.17 8.98
CA ASP A 569 59.93 -2.93 8.15
C ASP A 569 59.07 -4.18 7.92
N THR A 570 59.62 -5.39 8.04
CA THR A 570 58.85 -6.64 7.89
C THR A 570 57.82 -6.85 9.00
N ARG A 571 58.12 -6.39 10.23
CA ARG A 571 57.16 -6.39 11.35
C ARG A 571 56.03 -5.37 11.16
N VAL A 572 56.32 -4.25 10.52
CA VAL A 572 55.33 -3.22 10.18
C VAL A 572 54.43 -3.71 9.04
N ALA A 573 55.01 -4.28 7.97
CA ALA A 573 54.28 -4.87 6.85
C ALA A 573 53.37 -6.03 7.28
N LYS A 574 53.82 -6.92 8.18
CA LYS A 574 53.00 -8.03 8.72
C LYS A 574 51.81 -7.54 9.54
N ARG A 575 51.96 -6.46 10.33
CA ARG A 575 50.85 -5.83 11.08
C ARG A 575 49.85 -5.13 10.15
N MET A 576 50.35 -4.51 9.08
CA MET A 576 49.50 -3.93 8.05
C MET A 576 48.71 -5.02 7.30
N ALA A 577 49.34 -6.14 6.97
CA ALA A 577 48.70 -7.28 6.29
C ALA A 577 47.57 -7.92 7.11
N VAL A 578 47.67 -7.97 8.46
CA VAL A 578 46.60 -8.49 9.32
C VAL A 578 45.38 -7.58 9.32
N LEU A 579 45.57 -6.26 9.47
CA LEU A 579 44.49 -5.27 9.42
C LEU A 579 43.79 -5.29 8.05
N ILE A 580 44.58 -5.44 7.00
CA ILE A 580 44.15 -5.62 5.61
C ILE A 580 43.33 -6.91 5.40
N PHE A 581 43.75 -8.03 5.98
CA PHE A 581 43.07 -9.32 5.83
C PHE A 581 41.75 -9.38 6.61
N THR A 582 41.68 -8.72 7.78
CA THR A 582 40.43 -8.61 8.54
C THR A 582 39.39 -7.76 7.81
N ASP A 583 39.81 -6.64 7.19
CA ASP A 583 38.91 -5.79 6.39
C ASP A 583 38.40 -6.56 5.14
N PHE A 584 39.26 -7.37 4.52
CA PHE A 584 38.89 -8.25 3.40
C PHE A 584 37.83 -9.30 3.79
N ILE A 585 37.98 -9.99 4.92
CA ILE A 585 37.00 -10.98 5.39
C ILE A 585 35.64 -10.31 5.66
N CYS A 586 35.64 -9.10 6.21
CA CYS A 586 34.41 -8.38 6.52
C CYS A 586 33.71 -7.87 5.25
N MET A 587 34.45 -7.64 4.16
CA MET A 587 33.94 -7.15 2.87
C MET A 587 33.52 -8.27 1.91
N ALA A 588 34.07 -9.48 2.02
CA ALA A 588 33.81 -10.58 1.07
C ALA A 588 32.35 -11.08 0.98
N PRO A 589 31.53 -11.09 2.05
CA PRO A 589 30.16 -11.60 1.97
C PRO A 589 29.25 -10.75 1.06
N ILE A 590 29.43 -9.42 1.04
CA ILE A 590 28.57 -8.48 0.29
C ILE A 590 28.58 -8.76 -1.23
N PRO A 591 29.75 -8.78 -1.92
CA PRO A 591 29.81 -9.10 -3.34
C PRO A 591 29.45 -10.56 -3.66
N PHE A 592 29.69 -11.51 -2.74
CA PHE A 592 29.28 -12.91 -2.92
C PHE A 592 27.77 -13.05 -3.08
N PHE A 593 26.99 -12.41 -2.20
CA PHE A 593 25.53 -12.43 -2.29
C PHE A 593 25.00 -11.61 -3.48
N ALA A 594 25.64 -10.48 -3.78
CA ALA A 594 25.32 -9.67 -4.95
C ALA A 594 25.42 -10.47 -6.27
N ILE A 595 26.48 -11.27 -6.41
CA ILE A 595 26.70 -12.12 -7.59
C ILE A 595 25.68 -13.27 -7.64
N SER A 596 25.38 -13.91 -6.50
CA SER A 596 24.34 -14.96 -6.43
C SER A 596 22.97 -14.44 -6.86
N ALA A 597 22.59 -13.23 -6.44
CA ALA A 597 21.36 -12.57 -6.86
C ALA A 597 21.39 -12.23 -8.37
N ALA A 598 22.49 -11.69 -8.88
CA ALA A 598 22.65 -11.35 -10.30
C ALA A 598 22.54 -12.58 -11.23
N LEU A 599 22.99 -13.75 -10.78
CA LEU A 599 22.91 -15.01 -11.53
C LEU A 599 21.51 -15.67 -11.48
N LYS A 600 20.50 -15.00 -10.91
CA LYS A 600 19.12 -15.51 -10.71
C LYS A 600 19.08 -16.88 -10.00
N ARG A 601 20.11 -17.18 -9.21
CA ARG A 601 20.17 -18.34 -8.32
C ARG A 601 20.41 -17.79 -6.91
N PRO A 602 19.40 -17.16 -6.29
CA PRO A 602 19.52 -16.75 -4.90
C PRO A 602 19.73 -18.03 -4.08
N LEU A 603 20.92 -18.19 -3.52
CA LEU A 603 21.26 -19.35 -2.69
C LEU A 603 20.49 -19.34 -1.36
N ILE A 604 19.79 -18.24 -1.05
CA ILE A 604 19.21 -17.90 0.26
C ILE A 604 17.89 -17.14 0.05
N THR A 605 16.88 -17.45 0.87
CA THR A 605 15.57 -16.77 0.85
C THR A 605 15.69 -15.32 1.34
N VAL A 606 14.77 -14.42 0.95
CA VAL A 606 14.85 -12.99 1.35
C VAL A 606 14.85 -12.83 2.88
N SER A 607 14.11 -13.65 3.63
CA SER A 607 14.12 -13.65 5.11
C SER A 607 15.49 -14.01 5.70
N GLU A 608 16.19 -15.01 5.14
CA GLU A 608 17.54 -15.39 5.58
C GLU A 608 18.60 -14.38 5.09
N SER A 609 18.34 -13.68 3.98
CA SER A 609 19.20 -12.59 3.50
C SER A 609 19.19 -11.38 4.43
N LYS A 610 18.07 -11.11 5.15
CA LYS A 610 18.00 -10.05 6.17
C LYS A 610 18.97 -10.32 7.32
N LEU A 611 19.05 -11.56 7.79
CA LEU A 611 20.01 -11.98 8.83
C LEU A 611 21.44 -11.69 8.38
N LEU A 612 21.77 -12.04 7.14
CA LEU A 612 23.12 -11.88 6.59
C LEU A 612 23.46 -10.42 6.31
N LEU A 613 22.53 -9.62 5.79
CA LEU A 613 22.74 -8.19 5.59
C LEU A 613 22.85 -7.45 6.92
N VAL A 614 21.99 -7.71 7.90
CA VAL A 614 22.05 -7.02 9.20
C VAL A 614 23.32 -7.40 9.98
N LEU A 615 23.83 -8.61 9.80
CA LEU A 615 25.02 -9.10 10.50
C LEU A 615 26.32 -8.74 9.77
N PHE A 616 26.46 -9.07 8.49
CA PHE A 616 27.74 -8.91 7.77
C PHE A 616 27.99 -7.49 7.26
N TYR A 617 26.93 -6.76 6.87
CA TYR A 617 27.06 -5.41 6.35
C TYR A 617 27.72 -4.44 7.35
N PRO A 618 27.42 -4.51 8.67
CA PRO A 618 28.03 -3.59 9.64
C PRO A 618 29.19 -4.17 10.46
N ILE A 619 29.54 -5.46 10.28
CA ILE A 619 30.68 -6.08 10.98
C ILE A 619 31.99 -5.35 10.68
N ASN A 620 32.16 -4.86 9.45
CA ASN A 620 33.33 -4.06 9.09
C ASN A 620 33.41 -2.79 9.96
N SER A 621 32.30 -2.06 10.05
CA SER A 621 32.19 -0.80 10.79
C SER A 621 32.41 -0.96 12.30
N CYS A 622 32.00 -2.08 12.91
CA CYS A 622 32.26 -2.32 14.34
C CYS A 622 33.68 -2.82 14.63
N SER A 623 34.34 -3.48 13.67
CA SER A 623 35.67 -4.09 13.86
C SER A 623 36.81 -3.08 13.74
N ASN A 624 36.66 -2.05 12.89
CA ASN A 624 37.69 -1.04 12.61
C ASN A 624 38.31 -0.37 13.85
N PRO A 625 37.52 0.11 14.85
CA PRO A 625 38.08 0.67 16.08
C PRO A 625 38.99 -0.28 16.85
N PHE A 626 38.63 -1.56 16.92
CA PHE A 626 39.44 -2.58 17.61
C PHE A 626 40.74 -2.82 16.85
N LEU A 627 40.68 -2.90 15.52
CA LEU A 627 41.88 -3.06 14.68
C LEU A 627 42.88 -1.92 14.91
N TYR A 628 42.40 -0.67 15.03
CA TYR A 628 43.25 0.47 15.38
C TYR A 628 43.79 0.39 16.80
N ALA A 629 42.94 0.06 17.77
CA ALA A 629 43.33 -0.04 19.18
C ALA A 629 44.40 -1.12 19.42
N PHE A 630 44.32 -2.28 18.75
CA PHE A 630 45.28 -3.37 18.96
C PHE A 630 46.53 -3.22 18.10
N PHE A 631 46.38 -2.91 16.81
CA PHE A 631 47.49 -3.00 15.85
C PHE A 631 48.21 -1.68 15.59
N ASN A 632 47.61 -0.51 15.88
CA ASN A 632 48.25 0.79 15.65
C ASN A 632 48.86 1.38 16.93
N ARG A 633 50.20 1.25 17.07
CA ARG A 633 50.94 1.77 18.25
C ARG A 633 50.83 3.29 18.39
N THR A 634 50.82 4.01 17.27
CA THR A 634 50.69 5.48 17.27
C THR A 634 49.32 5.92 17.75
N PHE A 635 48.26 5.20 17.34
CA PHE A 635 46.91 5.44 17.83
C PHE A 635 46.80 5.18 19.33
N ARG A 636 47.32 4.05 19.83
CA ARG A 636 47.36 3.76 21.27
C ARG A 636 48.06 4.85 22.08
N ARG A 637 49.20 5.31 21.59
CA ARG A 637 49.96 6.41 22.22
C ARG A 637 49.10 7.66 22.33
N ASP A 638 48.52 8.09 21.21
CA ASP A 638 47.71 9.32 21.16
C ASP A 638 46.44 9.18 22.03
N PHE A 639 45.81 7.99 22.07
CA PHE A 639 44.70 7.68 22.98
C PHE A 639 45.08 7.84 24.46
N PHE A 640 46.18 7.22 24.91
CA PHE A 640 46.59 7.32 26.31
C PHE A 640 47.03 8.74 26.69
N LEU A 641 47.67 9.48 25.77
CA LEU A 641 48.02 10.88 25.99
C LEU A 641 46.79 11.78 26.13
N LEU A 642 45.77 11.57 25.29
CA LEU A 642 44.51 12.32 25.36
C LEU A 642 43.70 11.94 26.61
N ALA A 643 43.60 10.65 26.93
CA ALA A 643 42.92 10.17 28.14
C ALA A 643 43.56 10.73 29.43
N ALA A 644 44.88 10.87 29.45
CA ALA A 644 45.59 11.49 30.58
C ALA A 644 45.25 12.97 30.77
N HIS A 645 44.86 13.67 29.70
CA HIS A 645 44.40 15.06 29.80
C HIS A 645 43.06 15.16 30.54
N PHE A 646 42.21 14.14 30.42
CA PHE A 646 40.97 13.96 31.18
C PHE A 646 41.17 13.24 32.53
N GLY A 647 42.42 13.03 32.95
CA GLY A 647 42.74 12.42 34.24
C GLY A 647 42.79 10.88 34.26
N LEU A 648 42.54 10.19 33.15
CA LEU A 648 42.51 8.72 33.04
C LEU A 648 43.86 8.15 32.55
N PHE A 649 44.24 6.95 33.00
CA PHE A 649 45.42 6.20 32.52
C PHE A 649 46.78 6.96 32.57
N LYS A 650 46.97 7.87 33.54
CA LYS A 650 48.17 8.71 33.69
C LYS A 650 49.50 7.92 33.67
N THR A 651 49.55 6.76 34.32
CA THR A 651 50.74 5.90 34.40
C THR A 651 51.15 5.33 33.03
N ARG A 652 50.18 4.90 32.21
CA ARG A 652 50.46 4.44 30.84
C ARG A 652 50.86 5.58 29.93
N ALA A 653 50.25 6.75 30.08
CA ALA A 653 50.63 7.94 29.32
C ALA A 653 52.09 8.38 29.61
N GLN A 654 52.57 8.24 30.84
CA GLN A 654 53.96 8.50 31.19
C GLN A 654 54.95 7.56 30.48
N ILE A 655 54.65 6.26 30.39
CA ILE A 655 55.48 5.28 29.65
C ILE A 655 55.60 5.69 28.17
N TYR A 656 54.50 6.13 27.58
CA TYR A 656 54.49 6.58 26.19
C TYR A 656 55.20 7.93 25.96
N ARG A 657 55.28 8.79 26.98
CA ARG A 657 56.09 10.02 26.94
C ARG A 657 57.58 9.70 27.02
N THR A 658 57.99 8.79 27.91
CA THR A 658 59.41 8.41 28.08
C THR A 658 59.99 7.64 26.89
N GLU A 659 59.19 6.81 26.21
CA GLU A 659 59.61 6.18 24.94
C GLU A 659 59.87 7.20 23.80
N SER A 660 59.27 8.39 23.85
CA SER A 660 59.47 9.43 22.83
C SER A 660 60.75 10.24 23.03
N SER A 661 61.16 10.43 24.29
CA SER A 661 62.39 11.13 24.66
C SER A 661 63.67 10.31 24.45
N SER A 662 63.56 8.98 24.33
CA SER A 662 64.72 8.10 24.07
C SER A 662 65.06 7.90 22.58
N CYS A 663 64.29 8.51 21.67
CA CYS A 663 64.46 8.42 20.21
C CYS A 663 64.68 9.78 19.52
N GLN A 664 64.86 10.86 20.29
CA GLN A 664 65.48 12.10 19.83
C GLN A 664 66.95 12.05 20.21
#